data_AF-A0A8T5M135-F1
#
_entry.id   AF-A0A8T5M135-F1
#
_cell.length_a   1.000
_cell.length_b   1.000
_cell.length_c   1.000
_cell.angle_alpha   90.00
_cell.angle_beta   90.00
_cell.angle_gamma   90.00
#
_symmetry.space_group_name_H-M   'P 1'
#
loop_
_entity.id
_entity.type
_entity.pdbx_description
1 polymer ?
#
loop_
_entity_poly.entity_id
_entity_poly.type
_entity_poly.pdbx_seq_one_letter_code
_entity_poly.pdbx_strand_id
1 'polypeptide(L)'
;MKKEGKVFIAGLLVFLFIFSIAIFFAMAANDGAESTDIIATIRTEGCDADGICYVKTGDNTILFDVPSSVSEKQILFNLPALTITKKVKECGQGLCIGEARLSCQSGSQIAINIVDTPSFKSKDDLGNKIKNEPTKFRCDNDPPVFLMNGNDPQVSIQSGSGDPFFKSGDTIIIRANVTDEVSPINAKADFTELEGPEDLEGTCVFRVDHYECEITHVAPEGPLNDKSVIATFSDYAGNSISHTFEGIDVLKVENLEIDAWRLRNAMPQPSSLNLNLIKYYPKKVFVSFSLARKTGRYDIIKAETEGCHMVEQPGIGMNADEVVLDFKPKSRRGSFGISLSQRHFPTDVTPQFNCSLIITNKKGSTIIGTPEREYAVFTMNTYETELPTDVLNAERQKIYDDIEKDRVKIDQTMQTFKAAQAICGILAGGDGTSGIMQGMFWTPVVGEGLRRGGKRLGGAMDKIREVPLVKPLCDMVLCQSKYQTLVTDTLNSLPVASQMNDLATGISGSPASGVDPYDSILMAAITACGPAYYYNLQKINQLDCEYFRCVRDDTASGFPIEACGASRAYMTCKYTMGGWTKLIPGIGPLYNAVRDVFNVLRNPVGAITMGLSLLCRVRSHLPAPVDATCGVTEQIQKMNNDIETVRTMIQRFREMRENAPSDRCAEIMESGALPESDDPNPIDNPGIFTDHVVCGETGYCFIRHDDGRVFATDRDNNWYEVDETNDLYRLESTSDNHMQLYGQRTGAEEDADEPVAWLNPEDGNPMTDVESYKKEADKWKTEAERDEAEFANADAAWQRAREEAGTDYDADALDEARTLEENYLAFRASEDIFVDDLSYTPYTFEDCMKIKDLILKRNSILHTKKPN
;
A
#
# COMPACT_ATOMS: atom_id res chain seq x y z
N MET A 1 -98.61 -20.31 60.31
CA MET A 1 -97.41 -20.36 59.43
C MET A 1 -96.12 -19.80 60.08
N LYS A 2 -95.84 -20.02 61.38
CA LYS A 2 -94.59 -19.55 62.02
C LYS A 2 -93.74 -20.66 62.68
N LYS A 3 -94.19 -21.91 62.64
CA LYS A 3 -93.50 -23.05 63.27
C LYS A 3 -92.92 -24.08 62.28
N GLU A 4 -93.41 -24.12 61.05
CA GLU A 4 -92.92 -25.07 60.03
C GLU A 4 -91.78 -24.53 59.17
N GLY A 5 -91.59 -23.20 59.07
CA GLY A 5 -90.49 -22.60 58.31
C GLY A 5 -89.10 -22.76 58.95
N LYS A 6 -89.02 -23.00 60.27
CA LYS A 6 -87.72 -23.14 60.96
C LYS A 6 -87.07 -24.51 60.75
N VAL A 7 -87.87 -25.56 60.57
CA VAL A 7 -87.35 -26.91 60.31
C VAL A 7 -86.84 -27.02 58.87
N PHE A 8 -87.52 -26.38 57.92
CA PHE A 8 -87.09 -26.38 56.53
C PHE A 8 -85.79 -25.59 56.30
N ILE A 9 -85.62 -24.43 56.96
CA ILE A 9 -84.40 -23.63 56.86
C ILE A 9 -83.22 -24.30 57.57
N ALA A 10 -83.44 -24.94 58.72
CA ALA A 10 -82.39 -25.70 59.40
C ALA A 10 -81.97 -26.93 58.59
N GLY A 11 -82.92 -27.64 57.96
CA GLY A 11 -82.62 -28.75 57.06
C GLY A 11 -81.86 -28.31 55.81
N LEU A 12 -82.23 -27.18 55.20
CA LEU A 12 -81.55 -26.63 54.02
C LEU A 12 -80.12 -26.17 54.35
N LEU A 13 -79.90 -25.55 55.51
CA LEU A 13 -78.56 -25.12 55.95
C LEU A 13 -77.66 -26.31 56.28
N VAL A 14 -78.19 -27.36 56.92
CA VAL A 14 -77.42 -28.59 57.17
C VAL A 14 -77.13 -29.31 55.86
N PHE A 15 -78.08 -29.36 54.92
CA PHE A 15 -77.86 -29.97 53.62
C PHE A 15 -76.83 -29.19 52.79
N LEU A 16 -76.88 -27.86 52.78
CA LEU A 16 -75.87 -27.02 52.12
C LEU A 16 -74.50 -27.15 52.80
N PHE A 17 -74.44 -27.24 54.12
CA PHE A 17 -73.16 -27.42 54.84
C PHE A 17 -72.53 -28.79 54.54
N ILE A 18 -73.33 -29.86 54.51
CA ILE A 18 -72.86 -31.21 54.16
C ILE A 18 -72.48 -31.28 52.67
N PHE A 19 -73.24 -30.62 51.78
CA PHE A 19 -72.93 -30.57 50.35
C PHE A 19 -71.67 -29.75 50.06
N SER A 20 -71.44 -28.64 50.78
CA SER A 20 -70.20 -27.88 50.70
C SER A 20 -69.00 -28.65 51.23
N ILE A 21 -69.14 -29.40 52.32
CA ILE A 21 -68.07 -30.28 52.83
C ILE A 21 -67.79 -31.41 51.84
N ALA A 22 -68.82 -32.02 51.24
CA ALA A 22 -68.66 -33.07 50.24
C ALA A 22 -67.99 -32.55 48.96
N ILE A 23 -68.31 -31.33 48.49
CA ILE A 23 -67.61 -30.69 47.36
C ILE A 23 -66.16 -30.36 47.74
N PHE A 24 -65.90 -29.88 48.96
CA PHE A 24 -64.55 -29.56 49.41
C PHE A 24 -63.68 -30.82 49.52
N PHE A 25 -64.23 -31.95 50.00
CA PHE A 25 -63.53 -33.24 50.01
C PHE A 25 -63.42 -33.87 48.62
N ALA A 26 -64.40 -33.69 47.72
CA ALA A 26 -64.32 -34.18 46.35
C ALA A 26 -63.32 -33.38 45.50
N MET A 27 -63.15 -32.07 45.75
CA MET A 27 -62.10 -31.26 45.15
C MET A 27 -60.72 -31.62 45.73
N ALA A 28 -60.61 -31.77 47.06
CA ALA A 28 -59.34 -32.14 47.71
C ALA A 28 -58.88 -33.59 47.43
N ALA A 29 -59.78 -34.51 47.04
CA ALA A 29 -59.43 -35.89 46.71
C ALA A 29 -59.20 -36.13 45.21
N ASN A 30 -59.50 -35.16 44.34
CA ASN A 30 -59.27 -35.25 42.90
C ASN A 30 -58.08 -34.41 42.41
N ASP A 31 -57.41 -33.69 43.31
CA ASP A 31 -56.07 -33.15 43.08
C ASP A 31 -55.06 -34.30 43.25
N GLY A 32 -55.14 -35.30 42.37
CA GLY A 32 -53.93 -35.99 41.95
C GLY A 32 -53.07 -34.94 41.28
N ALA A 33 -52.35 -34.15 42.09
CA ALA A 33 -51.44 -33.13 41.63
C ALA A 33 -50.53 -33.81 40.61
N GLU A 34 -50.80 -33.56 39.32
CA GLU A 34 -49.92 -33.98 38.25
C GLU A 34 -48.58 -33.39 38.62
N SER A 35 -47.61 -34.24 38.98
CA SER A 35 -46.28 -33.76 39.34
C SER A 35 -45.77 -32.99 38.13
N THR A 36 -45.68 -31.69 38.24
CA THR A 36 -45.22 -30.85 37.14
C THR A 36 -43.73 -31.12 36.99
N ASP A 37 -43.34 -31.70 35.85
CA ASP A 37 -41.92 -31.90 35.56
C ASP A 37 -41.22 -30.53 35.57
N ILE A 38 -40.15 -30.41 36.35
CA ILE A 38 -39.32 -29.20 36.39
C ILE A 38 -38.24 -29.35 35.33
N ILE A 39 -38.21 -28.42 34.37
CA ILE A 39 -37.16 -28.37 33.35
C ILE A 39 -35.99 -27.57 33.93
N ALA A 40 -34.85 -28.24 34.08
CA ALA A 40 -33.58 -27.60 34.43
C ALA A 40 -32.85 -27.18 33.16
N THR A 41 -32.30 -25.98 33.16
CA THR A 41 -31.33 -25.54 32.13
C THR A 41 -29.93 -25.93 32.61
N ILE A 42 -29.16 -26.58 31.75
CA ILE A 42 -27.78 -26.95 32.06
C ILE A 42 -26.85 -26.04 31.26
N ARG A 43 -25.86 -25.45 31.91
CA ARG A 43 -24.85 -24.61 31.27
C ARG A 43 -23.48 -24.78 31.95
N THR A 44 -22.45 -24.18 31.40
CA THR A 44 -21.14 -24.05 32.07
C THR A 44 -20.91 -22.60 32.48
N GLU A 45 -19.74 -22.28 33.02
CA GLU A 45 -19.36 -20.90 33.32
C GLU A 45 -19.12 -20.08 32.04
N GLY A 46 -18.78 -20.72 30.92
CA GLY A 46 -18.60 -20.08 29.61
C GLY A 46 -19.58 -20.61 28.57
N CYS A 47 -20.61 -19.82 28.27
CA CYS A 47 -21.54 -20.07 27.17
C CYS A 47 -21.67 -18.83 26.30
N ASP A 48 -21.74 -19.02 24.98
CA ASP A 48 -21.91 -17.94 24.02
C ASP A 48 -23.34 -17.36 24.00
N ALA A 49 -23.53 -16.32 23.18
CA ALA A 49 -24.82 -15.66 23.01
C ALA A 49 -25.90 -16.57 22.39
N ASP A 50 -25.48 -17.64 21.69
CA ASP A 50 -26.36 -18.65 21.10
C ASP A 50 -26.70 -19.78 22.10
N GLY A 51 -26.14 -19.73 23.31
CA GLY A 51 -26.36 -20.71 24.36
C GLY A 51 -25.53 -21.99 24.22
N ILE A 52 -24.50 -21.99 23.37
CA ILE A 52 -23.53 -23.08 23.26
C ILE A 52 -22.54 -22.94 24.41
N CYS A 53 -22.48 -23.97 25.26
CA CYS A 53 -21.59 -24.00 26.41
C CYS A 53 -20.34 -24.83 26.12
N TYR A 54 -19.22 -24.37 26.68
CA TYR A 54 -17.90 -24.92 26.40
C TYR A 54 -17.35 -25.68 27.61
N VAL A 55 -16.59 -26.74 27.34
CA VAL A 55 -15.91 -27.58 28.34
C VAL A 55 -14.53 -28.00 27.85
N LYS A 56 -13.62 -28.32 28.77
CA LYS A 56 -12.29 -28.84 28.44
C LYS A 56 -12.04 -30.23 29.02
N THR A 57 -10.95 -30.87 28.60
CA THR A 57 -10.42 -32.04 29.27
C THR A 57 -9.88 -31.65 30.64
N GLY A 58 -10.28 -32.38 31.67
CA GLY A 58 -10.00 -32.03 33.06
C GLY A 58 -11.27 -31.70 33.85
N ASP A 59 -11.11 -30.98 34.95
CA ASP A 59 -12.21 -30.66 35.85
C ASP A 59 -13.03 -29.49 35.29
N ASN A 60 -14.36 -29.66 35.24
CA ASN A 60 -15.30 -28.67 34.74
C ASN A 60 -16.43 -28.45 35.76
N THR A 61 -16.84 -27.19 35.89
CA THR A 61 -18.02 -26.78 36.63
C THR A 61 -19.23 -26.75 35.70
N ILE A 62 -20.28 -27.47 36.07
CA ILE A 62 -21.55 -27.56 35.35
C ILE A 62 -22.63 -26.95 36.22
N LEU A 63 -23.29 -25.94 35.68
CA LEU A 63 -24.33 -25.17 36.33
C LEU A 63 -25.70 -25.69 35.91
N PHE A 64 -26.56 -25.95 36.89
CA PHE A 64 -27.93 -26.39 36.70
C PHE A 64 -28.86 -25.31 37.23
N ASP A 65 -29.43 -24.50 36.34
CA ASP A 65 -30.45 -23.52 36.69
C ASP A 65 -31.79 -24.25 36.84
N VAL A 66 -32.29 -24.31 38.07
CA VAL A 66 -33.52 -24.98 38.44
C VAL A 66 -34.41 -23.95 39.14
N PRO A 67 -35.65 -23.71 38.69
CA PRO A 67 -36.56 -22.73 39.28
C PRO A 67 -36.55 -22.72 40.83
N SER A 68 -36.61 -21.52 41.40
CA SER A 68 -36.19 -21.20 42.78
C SER A 68 -37.17 -21.62 43.89
N SER A 69 -38.21 -22.39 43.60
CA SER A 69 -39.27 -22.71 44.57
C SER A 69 -38.91 -23.77 45.62
N VAL A 70 -37.70 -24.33 45.60
CA VAL A 70 -37.37 -25.58 46.32
C VAL A 70 -35.96 -25.52 46.93
N SER A 71 -35.87 -25.93 48.19
CA SER A 71 -34.70 -25.79 49.05
C SER A 71 -33.71 -26.95 48.96
N GLU A 72 -34.21 -28.19 48.88
CA GLU A 72 -33.37 -29.38 48.68
C GLU A 72 -33.64 -29.98 47.30
N LYS A 73 -32.58 -30.13 46.50
CA LYS A 73 -32.66 -30.69 45.15
C LYS A 73 -31.71 -31.87 45.05
N GLN A 74 -32.24 -32.99 44.58
CA GLN A 74 -31.49 -34.22 44.34
C GLN A 74 -31.34 -34.37 42.83
N ILE A 75 -30.20 -33.97 42.27
CA ILE A 75 -29.96 -34.04 40.83
C ILE A 75 -28.81 -35.00 40.55
N LEU A 76 -29.07 -36.00 39.71
CA LEU A 76 -28.05 -36.82 39.07
C LEU A 76 -27.96 -36.48 37.60
N PHE A 77 -26.73 -36.34 37.10
CA PHE A 77 -26.48 -36.17 35.69
C PHE A 77 -25.50 -37.24 35.20
N ASN A 78 -25.67 -37.62 33.93
CA ASN A 78 -24.84 -38.57 33.23
C ASN A 78 -24.17 -37.89 32.04
N LEU A 79 -22.90 -38.23 31.86
CA LEU A 79 -22.08 -37.91 30.70
C LEU A 79 -21.91 -39.21 29.90
N PRO A 80 -22.71 -39.44 28.84
CA PRO A 80 -22.73 -40.72 28.12
C PRO A 80 -21.36 -41.13 27.62
N ALA A 81 -20.54 -40.16 27.20
CA ALA A 81 -19.17 -40.37 26.74
C ALA A 81 -18.25 -41.02 27.80
N LEU A 82 -18.55 -40.83 29.09
CA LEU A 82 -17.72 -41.33 30.19
C LEU A 82 -18.36 -42.49 30.94
N THR A 83 -19.65 -42.78 30.72
CA THR A 83 -20.44 -43.73 31.51
C THR A 83 -20.47 -43.42 33.01
N ILE A 84 -20.23 -42.16 33.39
CA ILE A 84 -20.20 -41.73 34.79
C ILE A 84 -21.49 -40.97 35.12
N THR A 85 -22.15 -41.40 36.19
CA THR A 85 -23.23 -40.64 36.83
C THR A 85 -22.68 -39.88 38.02
N LYS A 86 -22.92 -38.57 38.09
CA LYS A 86 -22.49 -37.69 39.17
C LYS A 86 -23.70 -37.07 39.87
N LYS A 87 -23.53 -36.79 41.16
CA LYS A 87 -24.49 -36.03 41.97
C LYS A 87 -24.02 -34.58 42.06
N VAL A 88 -24.95 -33.65 41.88
CA VAL A 88 -24.74 -32.21 42.04
C VAL A 88 -24.50 -31.90 43.53
N LYS A 89 -23.49 -31.08 43.85
CA LYS A 89 -22.95 -30.95 45.22
C LYS A 89 -23.54 -29.80 46.02
N GLU A 90 -24.05 -28.76 45.38
CA GLU A 90 -24.54 -27.56 46.06
C GLU A 90 -25.76 -27.04 45.31
N CYS A 91 -26.86 -26.77 46.02
CA CYS A 91 -28.08 -26.23 45.43
C CYS A 91 -28.58 -25.09 46.32
N GLY A 92 -28.63 -23.87 45.77
CA GLY A 92 -29.07 -22.67 46.48
C GLY A 92 -29.63 -21.63 45.53
N GLN A 93 -30.71 -20.95 45.94
CA GLN A 93 -31.33 -19.84 45.18
C GLN A 93 -31.71 -20.16 43.71
N GLY A 94 -31.92 -21.44 43.41
CA GLY A 94 -32.24 -21.87 42.05
C GLY A 94 -31.04 -22.21 41.17
N LEU A 95 -29.82 -22.10 41.67
CA LEU A 95 -28.62 -22.60 40.99
C LEU A 95 -28.12 -23.84 41.73
N CYS A 96 -27.78 -24.88 40.97
CA CYS A 96 -27.03 -25.99 41.51
C CYS A 96 -25.71 -26.22 40.76
N ILE A 97 -24.67 -26.64 41.48
CA ILE A 97 -23.30 -26.79 40.96
C ILE A 97 -22.89 -28.27 40.96
N GLY A 98 -22.58 -28.79 39.77
CA GLY A 98 -22.03 -30.12 39.57
C GLY A 98 -20.61 -30.06 39.04
N GLU A 99 -19.75 -30.94 39.52
CA GLU A 99 -18.36 -31.05 39.05
C GLU A 99 -18.18 -32.34 38.26
N ALA A 100 -17.53 -32.26 37.10
CA ALA A 100 -17.19 -33.42 36.31
C ALA A 100 -15.78 -33.30 35.73
N ARG A 101 -15.02 -34.39 35.83
CA ARG A 101 -13.76 -34.54 35.12
C ARG A 101 -14.01 -35.16 33.76
N LEU A 102 -13.77 -34.40 32.70
CA LEU A 102 -14.05 -34.78 31.31
C LEU A 102 -12.78 -35.19 30.56
N SER A 103 -12.95 -36.01 29.53
CA SER A 103 -11.93 -36.35 28.55
C SER A 103 -12.59 -36.29 27.17
N CYS A 104 -12.22 -35.32 26.36
CA CYS A 104 -12.85 -35.06 25.06
C CYS A 104 -11.86 -34.50 24.05
N GLN A 105 -12.13 -34.66 22.76
CA GLN A 105 -11.31 -34.07 21.70
C GLN A 105 -11.80 -32.65 21.39
N SER A 106 -10.89 -31.72 21.10
CA SER A 106 -11.24 -30.35 20.73
C SER A 106 -12.19 -30.35 19.52
N GLY A 107 -13.22 -29.51 19.54
CA GLY A 107 -14.30 -29.47 18.56
C GLY A 107 -15.41 -30.53 18.70
N SER A 108 -15.24 -31.56 19.53
CA SER A 108 -16.28 -32.59 19.72
C SER A 108 -17.47 -32.09 20.55
N GLN A 109 -18.64 -32.72 20.40
CA GLN A 109 -19.83 -32.41 21.20
C GLN A 109 -20.10 -33.47 22.26
N ILE A 110 -20.40 -33.05 23.50
CA ILE A 110 -20.74 -33.93 24.62
C ILE A 110 -22.16 -33.62 25.08
N ALA A 111 -23.03 -34.62 25.09
CA ALA A 111 -24.37 -34.47 25.64
C ALA A 111 -24.36 -34.65 27.16
N ILE A 112 -25.10 -33.80 27.89
CA ILE A 112 -25.39 -33.97 29.31
C ILE A 112 -26.88 -34.23 29.49
N ASN A 113 -27.18 -35.28 30.26
CA ASN A 113 -28.55 -35.64 30.59
C ASN A 113 -28.71 -35.78 32.10
N ILE A 114 -29.78 -35.21 32.64
CA ILE A 114 -30.28 -35.54 33.97
C ILE A 114 -30.87 -36.95 33.89
N VAL A 115 -30.43 -37.83 34.78
CA VAL A 115 -30.81 -39.25 34.75
C VAL A 115 -31.46 -39.67 36.06
N ASP A 116 -32.28 -40.72 35.97
CA ASP A 116 -32.74 -41.49 37.11
C ASP A 116 -31.96 -42.81 37.16
N THR A 117 -31.62 -43.25 38.36
CA THR A 117 -31.13 -44.61 38.62
C THR A 117 -32.19 -45.36 39.44
N PRO A 118 -32.16 -46.71 39.47
CA PRO A 118 -33.10 -47.48 40.29
C PRO A 118 -33.08 -47.09 41.78
N SER A 119 -31.92 -46.65 42.29
CA SER A 119 -31.72 -46.28 43.69
C SER A 119 -31.90 -44.78 43.98
N PHE A 120 -31.93 -43.92 42.95
CA PHE A 120 -31.93 -42.47 43.12
C PHE A 120 -32.61 -41.79 41.93
N LYS A 121 -33.66 -41.01 42.21
CA LYS A 121 -34.41 -40.25 41.20
C LYS A 121 -34.03 -38.79 41.28
N SER A 122 -33.87 -38.14 40.13
CA SER A 122 -33.63 -36.71 40.04
C SER A 122 -34.92 -35.95 40.33
N LYS A 123 -35.02 -35.34 41.51
CA LYS A 123 -36.25 -34.72 42.00
C LYS A 123 -35.98 -33.58 42.99
N ASP A 124 -36.96 -32.74 43.16
CA ASP A 124 -36.99 -31.66 44.14
C ASP A 124 -37.50 -32.16 45.52
N ASP A 125 -37.57 -31.28 46.52
CA ASP A 125 -38.06 -31.59 47.88
C ASP A 125 -39.56 -31.95 47.94
N LEU A 126 -40.35 -31.49 46.95
CA LEU A 126 -41.75 -31.84 46.77
C LEU A 126 -41.96 -33.15 45.99
N GLY A 127 -40.89 -33.76 45.49
CA GLY A 127 -40.92 -34.97 44.70
C GLY A 127 -41.25 -34.78 43.22
N ASN A 128 -41.32 -33.54 42.74
CA ASN A 128 -41.41 -33.24 41.32
C ASN A 128 -40.16 -33.72 40.61
N LYS A 129 -40.33 -34.39 39.47
CA LYS A 129 -39.23 -34.91 38.70
C LYS A 129 -38.51 -33.76 38.00
N ILE A 130 -37.18 -33.73 38.13
CA ILE A 130 -36.34 -32.77 37.42
C ILE A 130 -35.88 -33.45 36.13
N LYS A 131 -36.16 -32.81 34.99
CA LYS A 131 -35.74 -33.25 33.66
C LYS A 131 -34.96 -32.14 32.97
N ASN A 132 -34.19 -32.47 31.95
CA ASN A 132 -33.64 -31.49 31.02
C ASN A 132 -33.92 -31.95 29.59
N GLU A 133 -33.92 -31.00 28.67
CA GLU A 133 -33.66 -31.34 27.28
C GLU A 133 -32.16 -31.63 27.12
N PRO A 134 -31.76 -32.64 26.33
CA PRO A 134 -30.36 -32.98 26.13
C PRO A 134 -29.54 -31.76 25.71
N THR A 135 -28.68 -31.27 26.60
CA THR A 135 -27.83 -30.12 26.33
C THR A 135 -26.50 -30.62 25.76
N LYS A 136 -26.04 -30.02 24.68
CA LYS A 136 -24.76 -30.36 24.05
C LYS A 136 -23.73 -29.30 24.40
N PHE A 137 -22.61 -29.74 24.95
CA PHE A 137 -21.44 -28.90 25.18
C PHE A 137 -20.42 -29.12 24.09
N ARG A 138 -19.70 -28.07 23.71
CA ARG A 138 -18.58 -28.17 22.77
C ARG A 138 -17.28 -28.29 23.57
N CYS A 139 -16.49 -29.30 23.24
CA CYS A 139 -15.19 -29.50 23.86
C CYS A 139 -14.16 -28.58 23.21
N ASP A 140 -13.37 -27.90 24.02
CA ASP A 140 -12.27 -27.05 23.62
C ASP A 140 -11.11 -27.26 24.59
N ASN A 141 -9.97 -27.71 24.07
CA ASN A 141 -8.78 -27.99 24.89
C ASN A 141 -7.63 -27.05 24.57
N ASP A 142 -7.79 -26.22 23.53
CA ASP A 142 -6.70 -25.47 22.95
C ASP A 142 -6.78 -24.05 23.53
N PRO A 143 -5.71 -23.52 24.15
CA PRO A 143 -5.73 -22.14 24.60
C PRO A 143 -5.77 -21.19 23.41
N PRO A 144 -6.31 -19.97 23.59
CA PRO A 144 -6.18 -18.92 22.60
C PRO A 144 -4.70 -18.69 22.22
N VAL A 145 -4.46 -18.35 20.95
CA VAL A 145 -3.11 -18.16 20.41
C VAL A 145 -2.94 -16.71 19.96
N PHE A 146 -1.83 -16.06 20.35
CA PHE A 146 -1.50 -14.74 19.82
C PHE A 146 -1.20 -14.82 18.31
N LEU A 147 -1.75 -13.89 17.53
CA LEU A 147 -1.25 -13.67 16.19
C LEU A 147 0.20 -13.20 16.26
N MET A 148 1.04 -13.68 15.36
CA MET A 148 2.45 -13.33 15.32
C MET A 148 2.71 -12.30 14.21
N ASN A 149 3.50 -11.28 14.49
CA ASN A 149 4.11 -10.41 13.49
C ASN A 149 5.61 -10.72 13.42
N GLY A 150 5.99 -11.68 12.56
CA GLY A 150 7.32 -12.27 12.61
C GLY A 150 7.46 -13.20 13.82
N ASN A 151 8.41 -12.91 14.71
CA ASN A 151 8.63 -13.67 15.95
C ASN A 151 7.96 -13.03 17.17
N ASP A 152 7.38 -11.84 17.02
CA ASP A 152 6.80 -11.10 18.13
C ASP A 152 5.28 -11.30 18.17
N PRO A 153 4.70 -11.64 19.33
CA PRO A 153 3.25 -11.70 19.47
C PRO A 153 2.64 -10.30 19.26
N GLN A 154 1.51 -10.24 18.57
CA GLN A 154 0.73 -9.01 18.35
C GLN A 154 -0.03 -8.62 19.61
N VAL A 155 0.73 -8.28 20.66
CA VAL A 155 0.27 -7.82 21.95
C VAL A 155 1.08 -6.58 22.33
N SER A 156 0.40 -5.49 22.67
CA SER A 156 1.03 -4.20 22.89
C SER A 156 0.39 -3.47 24.05
N ILE A 157 1.17 -2.64 24.71
CA ILE A 157 0.73 -1.72 25.75
C ILE A 157 1.14 -0.30 25.33
N GLN A 158 0.20 0.63 25.36
CA GLN A 158 0.42 2.00 24.90
C GLN A 158 -0.30 3.01 25.79
N SER A 159 0.23 4.23 25.90
CA SER A 159 -0.48 5.33 26.53
C SER A 159 -1.57 5.85 25.59
N GLY A 160 -2.74 6.15 26.15
CA GLY A 160 -3.87 6.74 25.46
C GLY A 160 -3.60 8.17 24.99
N SER A 161 -2.55 8.82 25.50
CA SER A 161 -2.06 10.10 24.95
C SER A 161 -1.21 9.92 23.68
N GLY A 162 -0.82 8.68 23.34
CA GLY A 162 0.15 8.38 22.29
C GLY A 162 1.61 8.66 22.68
N ASP A 163 1.86 9.04 23.94
CA ASP A 163 3.22 9.25 24.44
C ASP A 163 3.94 7.89 24.63
N PRO A 164 5.27 7.82 24.43
CA PRO A 164 6.05 6.58 24.60
C PRO A 164 6.30 6.21 26.08
N PHE A 165 5.57 6.82 27.00
CA PHE A 165 5.65 6.64 28.45
C PHE A 165 4.26 6.86 29.05
N PHE A 166 4.02 6.36 30.26
CA PHE A 166 2.79 6.60 30.99
C PHE A 166 3.00 7.74 31.97
N LYS A 167 2.06 8.70 32.02
CA LYS A 167 2.00 9.71 33.09
C LYS A 167 0.76 9.49 33.96
N SER A 168 0.78 10.04 35.17
CA SER A 168 -0.36 9.94 36.09
C SER A 168 -1.64 10.45 35.44
N GLY A 169 -2.70 9.64 35.51
CA GLY A 169 -3.99 9.93 34.88
C GLY A 169 -4.10 9.58 33.40
N ASP A 170 -3.04 9.07 32.75
CA ASP A 170 -3.15 8.54 31.39
C ASP A 170 -4.04 7.30 31.33
N THR A 171 -4.67 7.07 30.19
CA THR A 171 -5.28 5.76 29.92
C THR A 171 -4.20 4.78 29.45
N ILE A 172 -3.95 3.70 30.16
CA ILE A 172 -3.17 2.55 29.70
C ILE A 172 -4.07 1.69 28.82
N ILE A 173 -3.66 1.44 27.58
CA ILE A 173 -4.41 0.62 26.62
C ILE A 173 -3.57 -0.60 26.27
N ILE A 174 -4.08 -1.79 26.57
CA ILE A 174 -3.52 -3.07 26.14
C ILE A 174 -4.32 -3.55 24.94
N ARG A 175 -3.64 -3.85 23.83
CA ARG A 175 -4.25 -4.42 22.62
C ARG A 175 -3.62 -5.75 22.30
N ALA A 176 -4.43 -6.76 22.01
CA ALA A 176 -3.95 -8.05 21.54
C ALA A 176 -4.84 -8.59 20.42
N ASN A 177 -4.20 -9.15 19.40
CA ASN A 177 -4.87 -9.93 18.38
C ASN A 177 -4.70 -11.42 18.68
N VAL A 178 -5.82 -12.10 18.94
CA VAL A 178 -5.82 -13.48 19.43
C VAL A 178 -6.75 -14.33 18.58
N THR A 179 -6.34 -15.54 18.24
CA THR A 179 -7.17 -16.50 17.51
C THR A 179 -7.61 -17.64 18.40
N ASP A 180 -8.85 -18.06 18.21
CA ASP A 180 -9.43 -19.26 18.79
C ASP A 180 -10.39 -19.87 17.76
N GLU A 181 -10.26 -21.17 17.48
CA GLU A 181 -11.05 -21.84 16.44
C GLU A 181 -12.46 -22.21 16.91
N VAL A 182 -12.68 -22.29 18.23
CA VAL A 182 -13.80 -23.01 18.79
C VAL A 182 -14.69 -22.08 19.59
N SER A 183 -14.12 -21.15 20.35
CA SER A 183 -14.86 -20.41 21.36
C SER A 183 -14.56 -18.90 21.38
N PRO A 184 -15.46 -18.09 21.95
CA PRO A 184 -15.20 -16.67 22.17
C PRO A 184 -14.11 -16.44 23.22
N ILE A 185 -13.43 -15.31 23.11
CA ILE A 185 -12.32 -14.94 23.99
C ILE A 185 -12.78 -13.87 24.99
N ASN A 186 -12.43 -14.09 26.26
CA ASN A 186 -12.45 -13.10 27.33
C ASN A 186 -11.03 -12.58 27.57
N ALA A 187 -10.88 -11.26 27.74
CA ALA A 187 -9.62 -10.63 28.10
C ALA A 187 -9.71 -10.05 29.51
N LYS A 188 -8.67 -10.25 30.31
CA LYS A 188 -8.48 -9.65 31.63
C LYS A 188 -7.06 -9.15 31.79
N ALA A 189 -6.83 -8.16 32.64
CA ALA A 189 -5.48 -7.82 33.06
C ALA A 189 -5.40 -7.50 34.56
N ASP A 190 -4.27 -7.89 35.13
CA ASP A 190 -3.87 -7.62 36.51
C ASP A 190 -3.00 -6.36 36.57
N PHE A 191 -3.57 -5.30 37.15
CA PHE A 191 -2.92 -4.01 37.39
C PHE A 191 -2.48 -3.84 38.85
N THR A 192 -2.43 -4.90 39.66
CA THR A 192 -2.13 -4.80 41.11
C THR A 192 -0.78 -4.16 41.41
N GLU A 193 0.26 -4.42 40.61
CA GLU A 193 1.57 -3.78 40.76
C GLU A 193 1.56 -2.27 40.45
N LEU A 194 0.55 -1.82 39.70
CA LEU A 194 0.21 -0.43 39.41
C LEU A 194 -0.91 0.08 40.32
N GLU A 195 -1.08 -0.47 41.53
CA GLU A 195 -2.13 -0.05 42.48
C GLU A 195 -3.56 -0.10 41.91
N GLY A 196 -3.76 -0.91 40.86
CA GLY A 196 -5.03 -1.10 40.16
C GLY A 196 -5.75 -2.41 40.54
N PRO A 197 -6.83 -2.76 39.83
CA PRO A 197 -7.58 -4.00 40.05
C PRO A 197 -6.83 -5.24 39.52
N GLU A 198 -7.04 -6.39 40.18
CA GLU A 198 -6.45 -7.70 39.82
C GLU A 198 -7.09 -8.33 38.58
N ASP A 199 -8.38 -8.09 38.34
CA ASP A 199 -9.16 -8.72 37.26
C ASP A 199 -9.93 -7.66 36.45
N LEU A 200 -9.23 -6.75 35.78
CA LEU A 200 -9.90 -5.77 34.92
C LEU A 200 -10.33 -6.41 33.60
N GLU A 201 -11.64 -6.52 33.38
CA GLU A 201 -12.19 -7.06 32.14
C GLU A 201 -11.95 -6.13 30.94
N GLY A 202 -11.57 -6.72 29.81
CA GLY A 202 -11.46 -6.07 28.51
C GLY A 202 -12.59 -6.45 27.56
N THR A 203 -12.60 -5.81 26.39
CA THR A 203 -13.54 -6.11 25.30
C THR A 203 -12.82 -6.82 24.17
N CYS A 204 -13.32 -7.98 23.74
CA CYS A 204 -12.83 -8.70 22.57
C CYS A 204 -13.89 -8.67 21.46
N VAL A 205 -13.51 -8.20 20.27
CA VAL A 205 -14.40 -8.12 19.11
C VAL A 205 -13.87 -9.05 18.03
N PHE A 206 -14.70 -10.01 17.61
CA PHE A 206 -14.35 -10.89 16.49
C PHE A 206 -14.32 -10.09 15.18
N ARG A 207 -13.20 -10.21 14.46
CA ARG A 207 -12.99 -9.68 13.10
C ARG A 207 -13.07 -10.83 12.11
N VAL A 208 -12.36 -10.74 10.98
CA VAL A 208 -12.47 -11.71 9.88
C VAL A 208 -12.08 -13.12 10.33
N ASP A 209 -10.99 -13.25 11.09
CA ASP A 209 -10.38 -14.53 11.46
C ASP A 209 -9.73 -14.53 12.85
N HIS A 210 -9.84 -13.44 13.62
CA HIS A 210 -9.25 -13.29 14.94
C HIS A 210 -10.10 -12.35 15.82
N TYR A 211 -9.82 -12.31 17.11
CA TYR A 211 -10.37 -11.36 18.06
C TYR A 211 -9.39 -10.20 18.27
N GLU A 212 -9.88 -8.98 18.12
CA GLU A 212 -9.21 -7.77 18.59
C GLU A 212 -9.66 -7.52 20.03
N CYS A 213 -8.77 -7.78 20.99
CA CYS A 213 -9.02 -7.55 22.41
C CYS A 213 -8.37 -6.24 22.88
N GLU A 214 -9.14 -5.41 23.57
CA GLU A 214 -8.69 -4.16 24.17
C GLU A 214 -9.03 -4.12 25.67
N ILE A 215 -8.04 -3.84 26.52
CA ILE A 215 -8.21 -3.61 27.96
C ILE A 215 -7.74 -2.18 28.25
N THR A 216 -8.55 -1.40 28.98
CA THR A 216 -8.22 -0.01 29.29
C THR A 216 -8.25 0.23 30.80
N HIS A 217 -7.21 0.89 31.31
CA HIS A 217 -7.10 1.28 32.73
C HIS A 217 -6.60 2.72 32.84
N VAL A 218 -6.94 3.45 33.91
CA VAL A 218 -6.38 4.78 34.15
C VAL A 218 -5.14 4.62 35.04
N ALA A 219 -4.00 5.09 34.57
CA ALA A 219 -2.74 5.06 35.30
C ALA A 219 -2.89 5.82 36.64
N PRO A 220 -2.49 5.20 37.76
CA PRO A 220 -2.60 5.80 39.09
C PRO A 220 -1.70 7.05 39.24
N GLU A 221 -1.78 7.71 40.40
CA GLU A 221 -0.81 8.74 40.75
C GLU A 221 0.59 8.13 40.89
N GLY A 222 1.57 8.70 40.19
CA GLY A 222 2.96 8.28 40.19
C GLY A 222 3.80 9.02 41.25
N PRO A 223 5.10 8.70 41.38
CA PRO A 223 5.87 7.89 40.45
C PRO A 223 5.85 6.39 40.81
N LEU A 224 5.54 5.55 39.82
CA LEU A 224 5.75 4.10 39.88
C LEU A 224 6.82 3.74 38.85
N ASN A 225 7.83 2.97 39.25
CA ASN A 225 8.91 2.57 38.34
C ASN A 225 9.04 1.06 38.32
N ASP A 226 9.40 0.51 37.17
CA ASP A 226 9.73 -0.90 36.97
C ASP A 226 8.59 -1.83 37.44
N LYS A 227 7.37 -1.52 37.03
CA LYS A 227 6.17 -2.30 37.34
C LYS A 227 5.83 -3.25 36.21
N SER A 228 5.07 -4.29 36.53
CA SER A 228 4.54 -5.21 35.54
C SER A 228 3.01 -5.19 35.46
N VAL A 229 2.50 -5.57 34.30
CA VAL A 229 1.07 -5.83 34.08
C VAL A 229 0.94 -7.17 33.37
N ILE A 230 0.04 -8.03 33.86
CA ILE A 230 -0.21 -9.35 33.27
C ILE A 230 -1.55 -9.30 32.56
N ALA A 231 -1.54 -9.46 31.23
CA ALA A 231 -2.77 -9.61 30.45
C ALA A 231 -3.03 -11.09 30.18
N THR A 232 -4.22 -11.57 30.54
CA THR A 232 -4.69 -12.95 30.37
C THR A 232 -5.84 -12.99 29.39
N PHE A 233 -5.73 -13.85 28.38
CA PHE A 233 -6.76 -14.10 27.38
C PHE A 233 -7.24 -15.52 27.57
N SER A 234 -8.50 -15.69 27.92
CA SER A 234 -9.10 -16.98 28.22
C SER A 234 -10.29 -17.25 27.33
N ASP A 235 -10.41 -18.47 26.86
CA ASP A 235 -11.56 -18.94 26.11
C ASP A 235 -12.75 -19.26 27.04
N TYR A 236 -13.88 -19.72 26.48
CA TYR A 236 -15.07 -20.07 27.28
C TYR A 236 -14.99 -21.45 27.94
N ALA A 237 -14.03 -22.30 27.55
CA ALA A 237 -13.72 -23.55 28.26
C ALA A 237 -12.76 -23.34 29.45
N GLY A 238 -12.24 -22.11 29.61
CA GLY A 238 -11.27 -21.72 30.63
C GLY A 238 -9.83 -22.13 30.29
N ASN A 239 -9.50 -22.41 29.04
CA ASN A 239 -8.10 -22.43 28.60
C ASN A 239 -7.62 -20.98 28.46
N SER A 240 -6.35 -20.72 28.74
CA SER A 240 -5.84 -19.33 28.73
C SER A 240 -4.39 -19.25 28.31
N ILE A 241 -4.05 -18.08 27.78
CA ILE A 241 -2.69 -17.62 27.50
C ILE A 241 -2.49 -16.29 28.24
N SER A 242 -1.25 -15.96 28.62
CA SER A 242 -0.95 -14.69 29.29
C SER A 242 0.32 -14.06 28.73
N HIS A 243 0.37 -12.73 28.78
CA HIS A 243 1.53 -11.93 28.42
C HIS A 243 1.85 -10.95 29.55
N THR A 244 3.12 -10.88 29.93
CA THR A 244 3.60 -10.00 30.99
C THR A 244 4.36 -8.83 30.37
N PHE A 245 3.86 -7.64 30.60
CA PHE A 245 4.53 -6.40 30.25
C PHE A 245 5.38 -5.97 31.45
N GLU A 246 6.70 -6.01 31.32
CA GLU A 246 7.65 -5.58 32.36
C GLU A 246 8.17 -4.16 32.09
N GLY A 247 8.79 -3.53 33.08
CA GLY A 247 9.45 -2.23 32.91
C GLY A 247 8.50 -1.05 32.68
N ILE A 248 7.26 -1.14 33.18
CA ILE A 248 6.28 -0.07 33.07
C ILE A 248 6.58 1.01 34.10
N ASP A 249 6.89 2.21 33.62
CA ASP A 249 7.05 3.42 34.43
C ASP A 249 5.82 4.32 34.30
N VAL A 250 5.18 4.66 35.43
CA VAL A 250 4.14 5.70 35.52
C VAL A 250 4.73 6.94 36.16
N LEU A 251 4.91 7.98 35.36
CA LEU A 251 5.61 9.20 35.74
C LEU A 251 4.67 10.18 36.43
N LYS A 252 5.12 10.77 37.55
CA LYS A 252 4.38 11.82 38.26
C LYS A 252 4.32 13.08 37.39
N VAL A 253 3.17 13.75 37.30
CA VAL A 253 3.06 15.04 36.61
C VAL A 253 3.15 16.19 37.61
N GLU A 254 4.02 17.16 37.36
CA GLU A 254 4.11 18.42 38.11
C GLU A 254 3.98 19.62 37.15
N ASN A 255 3.00 20.49 37.39
CA ASN A 255 2.79 21.69 36.57
C ASN A 255 3.69 22.82 37.08
N LEU A 256 4.93 22.84 36.60
CA LEU A 256 5.93 23.87 36.90
C LEU A 256 6.38 24.53 35.60
N GLU A 257 6.36 25.85 35.55
CA GLU A 257 7.03 26.57 34.47
C GLU A 257 8.55 26.49 34.69
N ILE A 258 9.27 25.92 33.72
CA ILE A 258 10.72 25.77 33.77
C ILE A 258 11.37 26.24 32.47
N ASP A 259 12.64 26.61 32.59
CA ASP A 259 13.52 27.11 31.52
C ASP A 259 14.85 26.35 31.67
N ALA A 260 14.82 25.10 31.20
CA ALA A 260 15.86 24.10 31.40
C ALA A 260 16.81 23.99 30.20
N TRP A 261 16.37 24.40 29.02
CA TRP A 261 17.11 24.32 27.77
C TRP A 261 17.33 25.71 27.19
N ARG A 262 18.14 25.73 26.14
CA ARG A 262 18.35 26.90 25.31
C ARG A 262 18.75 26.41 23.94
N LEU A 263 18.00 26.78 22.93
CA LEU A 263 18.32 26.47 21.55
C LEU A 263 19.56 27.26 21.09
N ARG A 264 20.48 26.57 20.42
CA ARG A 264 21.74 27.11 19.87
C ARG A 264 21.97 26.60 18.46
N ASN A 265 22.69 27.41 17.69
CA ASN A 265 23.22 27.03 16.37
C ASN A 265 22.13 26.59 15.38
N ALA A 266 21.02 27.31 15.29
CA ALA A 266 20.02 27.10 14.24
C ALA A 266 20.65 27.48 12.88
N MET A 267 21.09 26.47 12.12
CA MET A 267 21.81 26.66 10.86
C MET A 267 21.00 26.04 9.72
N PRO A 268 20.45 26.88 8.79
CA PRO A 268 19.71 26.38 7.64
C PRO A 268 20.64 25.74 6.61
N GLN A 269 20.16 24.65 6.00
CA GLN A 269 20.80 23.91 4.91
C GLN A 269 19.76 23.68 3.80
N PRO A 270 19.97 24.25 2.59
CA PRO A 270 21.08 25.14 2.23
C PRO A 270 21.01 26.48 2.99
N SER A 271 22.16 27.16 3.14
CA SER A 271 22.24 28.46 3.81
C SER A 271 21.72 29.62 2.94
N SER A 272 21.60 29.37 1.63
CA SER A 272 21.10 30.31 0.64
C SER A 272 20.05 29.67 -0.27
N LEU A 273 19.08 30.48 -0.70
CA LEU A 273 17.97 30.08 -1.54
C LEU A 273 17.98 30.84 -2.87
N ASN A 274 17.89 30.11 -3.97
CA ASN A 274 17.66 30.71 -5.28
C ASN A 274 16.16 31.06 -5.40
N LEU A 275 15.84 32.36 -5.40
CA LEU A 275 14.44 32.82 -5.47
C LEU A 275 13.75 32.44 -6.77
N ASN A 276 14.50 32.36 -7.87
CA ASN A 276 13.94 31.95 -9.16
C ASN A 276 13.53 30.47 -9.13
N LEU A 277 14.27 29.59 -8.43
CA LEU A 277 13.91 28.17 -8.34
C LEU A 277 12.72 27.90 -7.41
N ILE A 278 12.52 28.70 -6.36
CA ILE A 278 11.42 28.49 -5.40
C ILE A 278 10.05 28.83 -6.00
N LYS A 279 10.00 29.78 -6.95
CA LYS A 279 8.77 30.09 -7.72
C LYS A 279 8.16 28.85 -8.37
N TYR A 280 8.99 27.86 -8.68
CA TYR A 280 8.58 26.69 -9.45
C TYR A 280 8.60 25.39 -8.65
N TYR A 281 9.40 25.27 -7.57
CA TYR A 281 9.47 24.05 -6.75
C TYR A 281 9.36 24.36 -5.28
N PRO A 282 8.56 23.59 -4.51
CA PRO A 282 8.69 23.61 -3.08
C PRO A 282 10.11 23.18 -2.71
N LYS A 283 10.86 24.07 -2.05
CA LYS A 283 12.22 23.78 -1.58
C LYS A 283 12.15 23.35 -0.12
N LYS A 284 12.74 22.19 0.18
CA LYS A 284 12.92 21.72 1.55
C LYS A 284 14.21 22.33 2.12
N VAL A 285 14.09 22.97 3.26
CA VAL A 285 15.19 23.53 4.02
C VAL A 285 15.30 22.77 5.33
N PHE A 286 16.48 22.27 5.65
CA PHE A 286 16.74 21.61 6.92
C PHE A 286 17.51 22.55 7.84
N VAL A 287 16.96 22.84 9.00
CA VAL A 287 17.56 23.74 9.98
C VAL A 287 18.06 22.91 11.14
N SER A 288 19.34 22.57 11.11
CA SER A 288 19.97 21.87 12.22
C SER A 288 20.08 22.77 13.43
N PHE A 289 19.87 22.23 14.63
CA PHE A 289 20.03 22.96 15.89
C PHE A 289 20.58 22.06 16.99
N SER A 290 21.04 22.69 18.07
CA SER A 290 21.51 22.02 19.28
C SER A 290 20.90 22.63 20.53
N LEU A 291 20.56 21.81 21.53
CA LEU A 291 20.01 22.23 22.80
C LEU A 291 21.12 22.24 23.86
N ALA A 292 21.37 23.41 24.45
CA ALA A 292 22.26 23.56 25.58
C ALA A 292 21.45 23.59 26.88
N ARG A 293 21.87 22.80 27.87
CA ARG A 293 21.22 22.80 29.18
C ARG A 293 21.48 24.14 29.89
N LYS A 294 20.42 24.82 30.33
CA LYS A 294 20.48 26.10 31.05
C LYS A 294 20.51 25.90 32.56
N THR A 295 19.60 25.08 33.10
CA THR A 295 19.48 24.84 34.54
C THR A 295 19.15 23.38 34.85
N GLY A 296 19.46 22.94 36.09
CA GLY A 296 19.00 21.66 36.64
C GLY A 296 19.55 20.40 35.98
N ARG A 297 18.97 19.26 36.36
CA ARG A 297 19.19 17.95 35.73
C ARG A 297 17.86 17.49 35.12
N TYR A 298 17.48 18.15 34.04
CA TYR A 298 16.28 17.82 33.26
C TYR A 298 16.66 17.05 32.01
N ASP A 299 15.89 16.03 31.67
CA ASP A 299 16.07 15.24 30.46
C ASP A 299 14.88 15.46 29.50
N ILE A 300 15.13 15.47 28.20
CA ILE A 300 14.10 15.65 27.18
C ILE A 300 13.45 14.30 26.91
N ILE A 301 12.14 14.20 27.12
CA ILE A 301 11.37 13.00 26.80
C ILE A 301 10.71 13.13 25.43
N LYS A 302 10.19 14.31 25.15
CA LYS A 302 9.46 14.63 23.92
C LYS A 302 9.83 16.02 23.46
N ALA A 303 10.00 16.19 22.16
CA ALA A 303 10.10 17.48 21.52
C ALA A 303 9.12 17.51 20.34
N GLU A 304 8.38 18.60 20.20
CA GLU A 304 7.39 18.81 19.15
C GLU A 304 7.58 20.22 18.58
N THR A 305 7.08 20.46 17.37
CA THR A 305 7.08 21.78 16.74
C THR A 305 5.64 22.31 16.69
N GLU A 306 5.43 23.59 16.99
CA GLU A 306 4.15 24.26 16.71
C GLU A 306 4.11 24.87 15.31
N GLY A 307 5.19 24.71 14.56
CA GLY A 307 5.38 25.31 13.25
C GLY A 307 6.48 26.36 13.23
N CYS A 308 6.71 26.84 12.02
CA CYS A 308 7.68 27.87 11.69
C CYS A 308 6.94 28.98 10.97
N HIS A 309 7.03 30.18 11.51
CA HIS A 309 6.45 31.36 10.91
C HIS A 309 7.56 32.27 10.40
N MET A 310 7.36 32.88 9.24
CA MET A 310 8.22 33.98 8.84
C MET A 310 7.97 35.13 9.83
N VAL A 311 9.03 35.72 10.37
CA VAL A 311 8.91 36.90 11.23
C VAL A 311 8.30 38.00 10.37
N GLU A 312 7.08 38.43 10.72
CA GLU A 312 6.28 39.34 9.90
C GLU A 312 7.10 40.55 9.48
N GLN A 313 7.42 40.62 8.19
CA GLN A 313 7.73 41.87 7.55
C GLN A 313 6.41 42.49 7.06
N PRO A 314 6.17 43.78 7.33
CA PRO A 314 4.91 44.42 6.98
C PRO A 314 4.62 44.24 5.48
N GLY A 315 3.54 43.50 5.17
CA GLY A 315 3.07 43.24 3.80
C GLY A 315 3.27 41.80 3.27
N ILE A 316 3.90 40.89 4.02
CA ILE A 316 4.21 39.53 3.54
C ILE A 316 3.65 38.48 4.52
N GLY A 317 2.46 37.95 4.22
CA GLY A 317 1.87 36.84 4.97
C GLY A 317 2.34 35.49 4.41
N MET A 318 3.40 34.93 4.99
CA MET A 318 3.90 33.60 4.63
C MET A 318 4.03 32.70 5.87
N ASN A 319 3.37 31.55 5.82
CA ASN A 319 3.58 30.44 6.75
C ASN A 319 4.38 29.36 6.02
N ALA A 320 5.25 28.64 6.73
CA ALA A 320 5.78 27.39 6.19
C ALA A 320 4.63 26.38 6.05
N ASP A 321 4.54 25.72 4.91
CA ASP A 321 3.41 24.82 4.62
C ASP A 321 3.49 23.52 5.40
N GLU A 322 4.71 23.04 5.65
CA GLU A 322 4.96 21.83 6.41
C GLU A 322 6.26 21.98 7.20
N VAL A 323 6.20 21.65 8.49
CA VAL A 323 7.36 21.61 9.38
C VAL A 323 7.44 20.23 10.01
N VAL A 324 8.48 19.48 9.64
CA VAL A 324 8.79 18.17 10.22
C VAL A 324 9.92 18.35 11.22
N LEU A 325 9.75 17.88 12.45
CA LEU A 325 10.81 17.85 13.45
C LEU A 325 11.48 16.47 13.43
N ASP A 326 12.78 16.42 13.12
CA ASP A 326 13.59 15.24 13.34
C ASP A 326 14.34 15.40 14.68
N PHE A 327 13.85 14.70 15.70
CA PHE A 327 14.44 14.73 17.03
C PHE A 327 14.38 13.35 17.68
N LYS A 328 15.57 12.77 17.95
CA LYS A 328 15.67 11.50 18.68
C LYS A 328 15.54 11.75 20.19
N PRO A 329 14.72 10.98 20.93
CA PRO A 329 14.66 11.08 22.39
C PRO A 329 16.06 11.00 23.02
N LYS A 330 16.32 11.79 24.07
CA LYS A 330 17.64 11.98 24.72
C LYS A 330 18.72 12.64 23.87
N SER A 331 18.48 12.90 22.58
CA SER A 331 19.39 13.71 21.77
C SER A 331 19.39 15.17 22.26
N ARG A 332 20.50 15.86 22.04
CA ARG A 332 20.60 17.32 22.18
C ARG A 332 20.72 18.01 20.83
N ARG A 333 20.53 17.27 19.75
CA ARG A 333 20.60 17.74 18.36
C ARG A 333 19.30 17.33 17.67
N GLY A 334 18.78 18.22 16.85
CA GLY A 334 17.63 17.96 16.00
C GLY A 334 17.68 18.85 14.78
N SER A 335 16.70 18.69 13.91
CA SER A 335 16.51 19.57 12.76
C SER A 335 15.04 19.87 12.50
N PHE A 336 14.76 21.07 12.00
CA PHE A 336 13.47 21.39 11.39
C PHE A 336 13.57 21.17 9.89
N GLY A 337 12.73 20.32 9.31
CA GLY A 337 12.50 20.26 7.88
C GLY A 337 11.36 21.21 7.52
N ILE A 338 11.66 22.26 6.76
CA ILE A 338 10.72 23.32 6.38
C ILE A 338 10.48 23.22 4.88
N SER A 339 9.22 23.05 4.48
CA SER A 339 8.83 23.12 3.06
C SER A 339 8.40 24.55 2.72
N LEU A 340 9.14 25.21 1.85
CA LEU A 340 8.83 26.55 1.34
C LEU A 340 8.08 26.41 0.02
N SER A 341 6.81 26.82 -0.03
CA SER A 341 5.99 26.75 -1.24
C SER A 341 6.06 27.99 -2.12
N GLN A 342 5.50 27.86 -3.32
CA GLN A 342 5.52 28.80 -4.45
C GLN A 342 4.76 30.11 -4.15
N ARG A 343 5.29 30.94 -3.25
CA ARG A 343 4.84 32.33 -3.11
C ARG A 343 5.94 33.28 -3.53
N HIS A 344 5.54 34.45 -4.02
CA HIS A 344 6.43 35.50 -4.47
C HIS A 344 7.29 35.98 -3.29
N PHE A 345 8.53 35.49 -3.20
CA PHE A 345 9.56 36.07 -2.35
C PHE A 345 9.97 37.40 -2.96
N PRO A 346 9.87 38.53 -2.23
CA PRO A 346 10.43 39.78 -2.70
C PRO A 346 11.95 39.62 -2.82
N THR A 347 12.50 40.13 -3.92
CA THR A 347 13.92 40.02 -4.30
C THR A 347 14.86 40.61 -3.25
N ASP A 348 14.37 41.56 -2.45
CA ASP A 348 15.18 42.37 -1.54
C ASP A 348 15.05 41.95 -0.06
N VAL A 349 14.31 40.88 0.23
CA VAL A 349 14.05 40.44 1.62
C VAL A 349 14.86 39.20 1.94
N THR A 350 15.66 39.27 3.01
CA THR A 350 16.25 38.11 3.66
C THR A 350 15.20 37.50 4.60
N PRO A 351 14.54 36.39 4.24
CA PRO A 351 13.48 35.83 5.06
C PRO A 351 14.06 35.38 6.39
N GLN A 352 13.46 35.89 7.47
CA GLN A 352 13.74 35.46 8.83
C GLN A 352 12.62 34.54 9.27
N PHE A 353 12.98 33.35 9.75
CA PHE A 353 12.03 32.37 10.26
C PHE A 353 12.15 32.28 11.77
N ASN A 354 11.01 32.10 12.43
CA ASN A 354 10.90 31.81 13.84
C ASN A 354 10.14 30.48 14.01
N CYS A 355 10.88 29.43 14.36
CA CYS A 355 10.34 28.10 14.63
C CYS A 355 10.17 27.90 16.14
N SER A 356 9.00 27.46 16.56
CA SER A 356 8.69 27.12 17.95
C SER A 356 8.96 25.64 18.21
N LEU A 357 9.74 25.34 19.26
CA LEU A 357 10.02 23.99 19.74
C LEU A 357 9.41 23.83 21.13
N ILE A 358 8.42 22.95 21.27
CA ILE A 358 7.83 22.52 22.53
C ILE A 358 8.67 21.36 23.08
N ILE A 359 9.23 21.51 24.27
CA ILE A 359 10.05 20.50 24.94
C ILE A 359 9.32 20.02 26.20
N THR A 360 9.00 18.73 26.25
CA THR A 360 8.50 18.09 27.48
C THR A 360 9.66 17.52 28.27
N ASN A 361 9.80 18.01 29.50
CA ASN A 361 10.93 17.75 30.38
C ASN A 361 10.61 16.68 31.44
N LYS A 362 11.62 15.86 31.78
CA LYS A 362 11.64 14.99 32.96
C LYS A 362 12.66 15.46 33.98
N LYS A 363 12.37 15.23 35.25
CA LYS A 363 13.36 15.25 36.34
C LYS A 363 13.18 14.00 37.20
N GLY A 364 14.09 13.03 37.09
CA GLY A 364 13.93 11.75 37.78
C GLY A 364 12.72 10.98 37.25
N SER A 365 11.74 10.68 38.11
CA SER A 365 10.47 10.02 37.76
C SER A 365 9.29 10.99 37.66
N THR A 366 9.58 12.28 37.52
CA THR A 366 8.57 13.35 37.41
C THR A 366 8.65 14.02 36.04
N ILE A 367 7.52 14.10 35.35
CA ILE A 367 7.32 14.92 34.16
C ILE A 367 6.89 16.32 34.59
N ILE A 368 7.45 17.32 33.91
CA ILE A 368 6.98 18.68 34.02
C ILE A 368 5.83 18.86 33.03
N GLY A 369 4.61 18.95 33.56
CA GLY A 369 3.37 18.97 32.79
C GLY A 369 3.22 20.22 31.92
N THR A 370 3.87 21.32 32.30
CA THR A 370 3.96 22.53 31.48
C THR A 370 5.16 22.41 30.55
N PRO A 371 4.96 22.22 29.22
CA PRO A 371 6.08 22.10 28.32
C PRO A 371 6.83 23.44 28.18
N GLU A 372 8.14 23.35 28.04
CA GLU A 372 9.02 24.49 27.80
C GLU A 372 9.00 24.86 26.32
N ARG A 373 9.06 26.16 25.99
CA ARG A 373 9.06 26.65 24.61
C ARG A 373 10.39 27.30 24.29
N GLU A 374 11.01 26.82 23.22
CA GLU A 374 12.23 27.36 22.67
C GLU A 374 11.98 27.89 21.26
N TYR A 375 12.70 28.94 20.87
CA TYR A 375 12.54 29.58 19.57
C TYR A 375 13.84 29.51 18.77
N ALA A 376 13.78 28.94 17.58
CA ALA A 376 14.86 29.01 16.60
C ALA A 376 14.59 30.17 15.64
N VAL A 377 15.36 31.24 15.80
CA VAL A 377 15.36 32.36 14.85
C VAL A 377 16.57 32.24 13.95
N PHE A 378 16.35 32.13 12.65
CA PHE A 378 17.42 32.09 11.65
C PHE A 378 17.01 32.85 10.40
N THR A 379 18.01 33.34 9.67
CA THR A 379 17.85 34.06 8.40
C THR A 379 18.41 33.20 7.29
N MET A 380 17.73 33.19 6.15
CA MET A 380 18.26 32.56 4.95
C MET A 380 18.71 33.64 3.97
N ASN A 381 19.88 33.45 3.39
CA ASN A 381 20.31 34.32 2.31
C ASN A 381 19.49 33.98 1.07
N THR A 382 19.13 34.99 0.28
CA THR A 382 18.47 34.81 -1.00
C THR A 382 19.40 35.28 -2.09
N TYR A 383 19.36 34.61 -3.23
CA TYR A 383 20.08 35.04 -4.42
C TYR A 383 19.24 34.79 -5.66
N GLU A 384 19.49 35.60 -6.67
CA GLU A 384 18.94 35.41 -8.00
C GLU A 384 20.09 35.05 -8.92
N THR A 385 20.05 33.84 -9.45
CA THR A 385 20.87 33.49 -10.60
C THR A 385 19.90 33.42 -11.77
N GLU A 386 20.13 34.28 -12.76
CA GLU A 386 19.52 34.10 -14.08
C GLU A 386 20.01 32.74 -14.59
N LEU A 387 19.09 31.81 -14.82
CA LEU A 387 19.45 30.54 -15.44
C LEU A 387 19.98 30.87 -16.85
N PRO A 388 21.21 30.44 -17.23
CA PRO A 388 21.73 30.71 -18.56
C PRO A 388 20.81 30.09 -19.60
N THR A 389 19.99 30.92 -20.24
CA THR A 389 19.03 30.50 -21.26
C THR A 389 19.70 29.78 -22.42
N ASP A 390 20.95 30.13 -22.70
CA ASP A 390 21.73 29.63 -23.83
C ASP A 390 22.14 28.16 -23.63
N VAL A 391 22.47 27.79 -22.39
CA VAL A 391 22.82 26.40 -22.02
C VAL A 391 21.58 25.51 -22.07
N LEU A 392 20.45 26.02 -21.54
CA LEU A 392 19.14 25.37 -21.60
C LEU A 392 18.69 25.11 -23.05
N ASN A 393 18.86 26.11 -23.93
CA ASN A 393 18.47 26.00 -25.34
C ASN A 393 19.39 25.06 -26.14
N ALA A 394 20.69 25.07 -25.88
CA ALA A 394 21.64 24.16 -26.53
C ALA A 394 21.40 22.69 -26.14
N GLU A 395 21.11 22.43 -24.87
CA GLU A 395 20.77 21.08 -24.41
C GLU A 395 19.42 20.61 -24.97
N ARG A 396 18.43 21.52 -25.05
CA ARG A 396 17.13 21.24 -25.68
C ARG A 396 17.29 20.84 -27.16
N GLN A 397 18.08 21.56 -27.95
CA GLN A 397 18.31 21.24 -29.37
C GLN A 397 19.02 19.90 -29.56
N LYS A 398 20.01 19.60 -28.72
CA LYS A 398 20.70 18.30 -28.76
C LYS A 398 19.74 17.13 -28.49
N ILE A 399 18.81 17.29 -27.56
CA ILE A 399 17.79 16.28 -27.26
C ILE A 399 16.84 16.08 -28.46
N TYR A 400 16.46 17.16 -29.14
CA TYR A 400 15.64 17.08 -30.37
C TYR A 400 16.31 16.24 -31.47
N ASP A 401 17.57 16.55 -31.79
CA ASP A 401 18.31 15.90 -32.86
C ASP A 401 18.49 14.39 -32.58
N ASP A 402 18.72 14.02 -31.31
CA ASP A 402 18.87 12.62 -30.89
C ASP A 402 17.54 11.85 -31.00
N ILE A 403 16.40 12.44 -30.62
CA ILE A 403 15.08 11.81 -30.70
C ILE A 403 14.67 11.57 -32.17
N GLU A 404 14.89 12.54 -33.05
CA GLU A 404 14.50 12.43 -34.46
C GLU A 404 15.29 11.34 -35.20
N LYS A 405 16.60 11.26 -34.93
CA LYS A 405 17.49 10.24 -35.51
C LYS A 405 17.10 8.82 -35.11
N ASP A 406 16.64 8.61 -33.87
CA ASP A 406 16.24 7.30 -33.38
C ASP A 406 14.83 6.91 -33.83
N ARG A 407 13.91 7.87 -33.99
CA ARG A 407 12.57 7.65 -34.56
C ARG A 407 12.64 7.05 -35.97
N VAL A 408 13.43 7.64 -36.87
CA VAL A 408 13.54 7.18 -38.27
C VAL A 408 14.01 5.72 -38.36
N LYS A 409 14.98 5.31 -37.52
CA LYS A 409 15.49 3.93 -37.50
C LYS A 409 14.44 2.96 -36.98
N ILE A 410 13.69 3.35 -35.96
CA ILE A 410 12.67 2.51 -35.33
C ILE A 410 11.48 2.29 -36.28
N ASP A 411 11.08 3.32 -37.04
CA ASP A 411 10.01 3.20 -38.04
C ASP A 411 10.39 2.30 -39.23
N GLN A 412 11.63 2.41 -39.74
CA GLN A 412 12.13 1.51 -40.79
C GLN A 412 12.19 0.05 -40.31
N THR A 413 12.64 -0.15 -39.07
CA THR A 413 12.69 -1.48 -38.44
C THR A 413 11.27 -2.04 -38.25
N MET A 414 10.31 -1.19 -37.89
CA MET A 414 8.92 -1.55 -37.68
C MET A 414 8.21 -2.01 -38.95
N GLN A 415 8.41 -1.29 -40.06
CA GLN A 415 7.83 -1.68 -41.34
C GLN A 415 8.35 -3.05 -41.78
N THR A 416 9.65 -3.29 -41.59
CA THR A 416 10.28 -4.60 -41.86
C THR A 416 9.71 -5.70 -40.96
N PHE A 417 9.49 -5.38 -39.68
CA PHE A 417 8.93 -6.31 -38.70
C PHE A 417 7.46 -6.67 -38.97
N LYS A 418 6.61 -5.68 -39.29
CA LYS A 418 5.21 -5.90 -39.70
C LYS A 418 5.11 -6.77 -40.94
N ALA A 419 5.99 -6.55 -41.92
CA ALA A 419 6.08 -7.40 -43.11
C ALA A 419 6.48 -8.85 -42.74
N ALA A 420 7.47 -9.02 -41.86
CA ALA A 420 7.87 -10.34 -41.37
C ALA A 420 6.73 -11.04 -40.59
N GLN A 421 5.97 -10.32 -39.77
CA GLN A 421 4.85 -10.85 -39.00
C GLN A 421 3.71 -11.33 -39.90
N ALA A 422 3.38 -10.57 -40.94
CA ALA A 422 2.41 -10.97 -41.95
C ALA A 422 2.84 -12.26 -42.69
N ILE A 423 4.11 -12.33 -43.10
CA ILE A 423 4.67 -13.52 -43.77
C ILE A 423 4.63 -14.73 -42.83
N CYS A 424 5.06 -14.57 -41.59
CA CYS A 424 5.10 -15.65 -40.62
C CYS A 424 3.71 -16.11 -40.18
N GLY A 425 2.72 -15.21 -40.08
CA GLY A 425 1.33 -15.57 -39.81
C GLY A 425 0.73 -16.44 -40.93
N ILE A 426 1.06 -16.15 -42.19
CA ILE A 426 0.67 -16.97 -43.34
C ILE A 426 1.34 -18.36 -43.28
N LEU A 427 2.61 -18.43 -42.89
CA LEU A 427 3.37 -19.69 -42.78
C LEU A 427 2.93 -20.56 -41.58
N ALA A 428 2.45 -19.95 -40.50
CA ALA A 428 2.03 -20.65 -39.27
C ALA A 428 0.61 -21.23 -39.37
N GLY A 429 -0.30 -20.61 -40.13
CA GLY A 429 -1.70 -21.03 -40.29
C GLY A 429 -1.91 -22.27 -41.18
N GLY A 430 -1.10 -23.31 -40.98
CA GLY A 430 -1.03 -24.52 -41.82
C GLY A 430 -2.39 -25.12 -42.21
N ASP A 431 -2.44 -25.54 -43.47
CA ASP A 431 -3.51 -26.26 -44.17
C ASP A 431 -4.72 -25.42 -44.61
N GLY A 432 -4.65 -24.97 -45.87
CA GLY A 432 -5.82 -24.80 -46.75
C GLY A 432 -6.75 -23.62 -46.47
N THR A 433 -6.60 -22.55 -47.26
CA THR A 433 -7.57 -21.42 -47.46
C THR A 433 -7.93 -20.55 -46.24
N SER A 434 -7.91 -21.06 -45.01
CA SER A 434 -8.23 -20.31 -43.78
C SER A 434 -7.09 -19.36 -43.36
N GLY A 435 -5.83 -19.82 -43.42
CA GLY A 435 -4.65 -19.00 -43.10
C GLY A 435 -4.43 -17.82 -44.06
N ILE A 436 -4.80 -17.97 -45.34
CA ILE A 436 -4.70 -16.89 -46.34
C ILE A 436 -5.77 -15.81 -46.08
N MET A 437 -6.99 -16.21 -45.68
CA MET A 437 -8.03 -15.25 -45.31
C MET A 437 -7.67 -14.47 -44.05
N GLN A 438 -7.08 -15.12 -43.03
CA GLN A 438 -6.61 -14.41 -41.85
C GLN A 438 -5.45 -13.48 -42.19
N GLY A 439 -4.43 -13.91 -42.93
CA GLY A 439 -3.29 -13.07 -43.32
C GLY A 439 -3.68 -11.86 -44.20
N MET A 440 -4.66 -12.01 -45.09
CA MET A 440 -5.14 -10.91 -45.95
C MET A 440 -5.87 -9.79 -45.20
N PHE A 441 -6.40 -10.04 -44.00
CA PHE A 441 -7.10 -9.02 -43.20
C PHE A 441 -6.16 -8.05 -42.47
N TRP A 442 -4.85 -8.33 -42.40
CA TRP A 442 -3.89 -7.56 -41.59
C TRP A 442 -2.97 -6.62 -42.39
N THR A 443 -2.95 -6.66 -43.72
CA THR A 443 -2.07 -5.78 -44.53
C THR A 443 -2.78 -5.19 -45.76
N PRO A 444 -3.01 -3.86 -45.82
CA PRO A 444 -3.58 -3.21 -47.01
C PRO A 444 -2.58 -3.08 -48.18
N VAL A 445 -1.30 -3.40 -47.98
CA VAL A 445 -0.19 -3.11 -48.91
C VAL A 445 -0.01 -4.17 -50.01
N VAL A 446 -0.67 -5.33 -49.92
CA VAL A 446 -0.47 -6.41 -50.90
C VAL A 446 -1.60 -6.38 -51.94
N GLY A 447 -1.36 -5.61 -53.01
CA GLY A 447 -2.32 -5.38 -54.08
C GLY A 447 -2.84 -6.63 -54.82
N GLU A 448 -3.84 -6.37 -55.65
CA GLU A 448 -4.71 -7.29 -56.39
C GLU A 448 -4.00 -8.37 -57.25
N GLY A 449 -2.69 -8.21 -57.48
CA GLY A 449 -1.83 -9.18 -58.17
C GLY A 449 -1.68 -10.53 -57.45
N LEU A 450 -1.69 -10.56 -56.11
CA LEU A 450 -1.54 -11.82 -55.37
C LEU A 450 -2.82 -12.67 -55.38
N ARG A 451 -3.98 -12.07 -55.63
CA ARG A 451 -5.28 -12.74 -55.66
C ARG A 451 -5.45 -13.69 -56.86
N ARG A 452 -4.71 -13.48 -57.96
CA ARG A 452 -4.68 -14.39 -59.13
C ARG A 452 -3.57 -15.46 -59.06
N GLY A 453 -2.61 -15.35 -58.12
CA GLY A 453 -1.45 -16.25 -57.99
C GLY A 453 -1.55 -17.34 -56.92
N GLY A 454 -2.59 -17.33 -56.07
CA GLY A 454 -2.64 -18.11 -54.82
C GLY A 454 -2.39 -19.62 -54.92
N LYS A 455 -2.73 -20.27 -56.05
CA LYS A 455 -2.45 -21.70 -56.26
C LYS A 455 -0.99 -22.03 -56.59
N ARG A 456 -0.23 -21.09 -57.17
CA ARG A 456 1.21 -21.28 -57.43
C ARG A 456 2.06 -20.87 -56.23
N LEU A 457 1.55 -19.96 -55.39
CA LEU A 457 2.24 -19.50 -54.19
C LEU A 457 2.30 -20.59 -53.10
N GLY A 458 1.26 -21.41 -52.96
CA GLY A 458 1.22 -22.50 -51.95
C GLY A 458 2.41 -23.44 -52.05
N GLY A 459 2.71 -23.97 -53.23
CA GLY A 459 3.85 -24.88 -53.43
C GLY A 459 5.23 -24.22 -53.32
N ALA A 460 5.32 -22.89 -53.44
CA ALA A 460 6.55 -22.15 -53.17
C ALA A 460 6.72 -21.88 -51.66
N MET A 461 5.63 -21.57 -50.96
CA MET A 461 5.62 -21.36 -49.52
C MET A 461 5.92 -22.65 -48.74
N ASP A 462 5.45 -23.81 -49.23
CA ASP A 462 5.78 -25.11 -48.65
C ASP A 462 7.30 -25.39 -48.68
N LYS A 463 8.00 -24.99 -49.77
CA LYS A 463 9.46 -25.09 -49.86
C LYS A 463 10.20 -24.08 -48.99
N ILE A 464 9.65 -22.87 -48.81
CA ILE A 464 10.21 -21.85 -47.92
C ILE A 464 10.09 -22.30 -46.45
N ARG A 465 9.00 -23.02 -46.11
CA ARG A 465 8.78 -23.59 -44.76
C ARG A 465 9.82 -24.65 -44.39
N GLU A 466 10.39 -25.34 -45.38
CA GLU A 466 11.46 -26.34 -45.17
C GLU A 466 12.85 -25.71 -44.95
N VAL A 467 13.02 -24.39 -45.16
CA VAL A 467 14.29 -23.71 -44.88
C VAL A 467 14.52 -23.67 -43.36
N PRO A 468 15.59 -24.27 -42.83
CA PRO A 468 15.81 -24.44 -41.38
C PRO A 468 15.80 -23.14 -40.57
N LEU A 469 16.04 -22.00 -41.22
CA LEU A 469 16.15 -20.68 -40.59
C LEU A 469 14.82 -19.92 -40.52
N VAL A 470 13.83 -20.29 -41.35
CA VAL A 470 12.55 -19.58 -41.43
C VAL A 470 11.66 -19.89 -40.23
N LYS A 471 11.65 -21.14 -39.76
CA LYS A 471 10.84 -21.54 -38.60
C LYS A 471 11.25 -20.85 -37.29
N PRO A 472 12.54 -20.84 -36.88
CA PRO A 472 12.97 -20.10 -35.69
C PRO A 472 12.71 -18.59 -35.79
N LEU A 473 12.87 -18.02 -36.98
CA LEU A 473 12.59 -16.60 -37.23
C LEU A 473 11.10 -16.31 -37.05
N CYS A 474 10.21 -17.16 -37.58
CA CYS A 474 8.78 -16.98 -37.41
C CYS A 474 8.29 -17.23 -35.99
N ASP A 475 8.89 -18.17 -35.26
CA ASP A 475 8.61 -18.39 -33.84
C ASP A 475 8.99 -17.14 -33.01
N MET A 476 10.09 -16.46 -33.36
CA MET A 476 10.54 -15.21 -32.73
C MET A 476 9.61 -14.03 -33.06
N VAL A 477 9.22 -13.91 -34.33
CA VAL A 477 8.36 -12.82 -34.84
C VAL A 477 6.92 -12.94 -34.33
N LEU A 478 6.41 -14.16 -34.11
CA LEU A 478 5.05 -14.38 -33.62
C LEU A 478 4.96 -14.52 -32.09
N CYS A 479 6.08 -14.44 -31.36
CA CYS A 479 6.15 -14.81 -29.93
C CYS A 479 5.60 -16.20 -29.59
N GLN A 480 5.59 -17.13 -30.55
CA GLN A 480 5.09 -18.49 -30.34
C GLN A 480 6.19 -19.43 -29.84
N SER A 481 7.26 -18.86 -29.29
CA SER A 481 8.56 -19.50 -29.27
C SER A 481 8.64 -20.61 -28.22
N LYS A 482 9.28 -21.72 -28.62
CA LYS A 482 9.83 -22.71 -27.68
C LYS A 482 10.83 -22.10 -26.68
N TYR A 483 11.31 -20.87 -26.91
CA TYR A 483 12.21 -20.19 -26.00
C TYR A 483 11.49 -19.69 -24.76
N GLN A 484 10.20 -19.32 -24.84
CA GLN A 484 9.41 -19.04 -23.64
C GLN A 484 9.31 -20.28 -22.76
N THR A 485 8.97 -21.44 -23.34
CA THR A 485 8.98 -22.71 -22.62
C THR A 485 10.38 -23.09 -22.15
N LEU A 486 11.43 -22.90 -22.94
CA LEU A 486 12.81 -23.24 -22.55
C LEU A 486 13.30 -22.36 -21.40
N VAL A 487 13.04 -21.05 -21.43
CA VAL A 487 13.38 -20.12 -20.35
C VAL A 487 12.60 -20.49 -19.10
N THR A 488 11.30 -20.77 -19.25
CA THR A 488 10.43 -21.23 -18.16
C THR A 488 10.92 -22.55 -17.56
N ASP A 489 11.25 -23.53 -18.41
CA ASP A 489 11.73 -24.85 -18.00
C ASP A 489 13.12 -24.77 -17.37
N THR A 490 14.00 -23.91 -17.90
CA THR A 490 15.33 -23.64 -17.32
C THR A 490 15.20 -22.98 -15.96
N LEU A 491 14.33 -21.98 -15.82
CA LEU A 491 14.05 -21.33 -14.54
C LEU A 491 13.44 -22.30 -13.54
N ASN A 492 12.50 -23.15 -13.97
CA ASN A 492 11.89 -24.20 -13.15
C ASN A 492 12.90 -25.31 -12.78
N SER A 493 13.95 -25.51 -13.57
CA SER A 493 15.01 -26.49 -13.29
C SER A 493 16.10 -25.99 -12.32
N LEU A 494 16.10 -24.70 -11.96
CA LEU A 494 17.05 -24.17 -10.98
C LEU A 494 16.72 -24.74 -9.59
N PRO A 495 17.70 -25.26 -8.82
CA PRO A 495 17.46 -25.86 -7.49
C PRO A 495 16.77 -24.93 -6.49
N VAL A 496 16.88 -23.62 -6.70
CA VAL A 496 16.22 -22.59 -5.88
C VAL A 496 14.73 -22.48 -6.19
N ALA A 497 14.30 -22.79 -7.41
CA ALA A 497 12.89 -22.74 -7.81
C ALA A 497 12.05 -23.83 -7.14
N SER A 498 12.62 -25.02 -6.86
CA SER A 498 11.91 -26.05 -6.09
C SER A 498 11.78 -25.67 -4.61
N GLN A 499 12.84 -25.09 -4.02
CA GLN A 499 12.81 -24.60 -2.64
C GLN A 499 11.83 -23.43 -2.45
N MET A 500 11.68 -22.58 -3.46
CA MET A 500 10.70 -21.50 -3.45
C MET A 500 9.28 -21.93 -3.81
N ASN A 501 9.10 -22.95 -4.67
CA ASN A 501 7.78 -23.54 -4.90
C ASN A 501 7.22 -24.14 -3.61
N ASP A 502 8.06 -24.80 -2.81
CA ASP A 502 7.64 -25.34 -1.51
C ASP A 502 7.24 -24.23 -0.52
N LEU A 503 7.90 -23.06 -0.58
CA LEU A 503 7.53 -21.88 0.23
C LEU A 503 6.34 -21.08 -0.34
N ALA A 504 6.06 -21.16 -1.64
CA ALA A 504 5.06 -20.37 -2.37
C ALA A 504 3.76 -21.14 -2.69
N THR A 505 3.63 -22.40 -2.26
CA THR A 505 2.43 -23.25 -2.52
C THR A 505 1.10 -22.70 -1.96
N GLY A 506 1.11 -21.59 -1.23
CA GLY A 506 -0.07 -20.83 -0.80
C GLY A 506 -0.64 -19.85 -1.84
N ILE A 507 0.12 -19.43 -2.85
CA ILE A 507 -0.31 -18.45 -3.87
C ILE A 507 -0.35 -19.14 -5.23
N SER A 508 -1.53 -19.30 -5.82
CA SER A 508 -1.72 -20.02 -7.08
C SER A 508 -1.19 -19.22 -8.28
N GLY A 509 0.12 -19.27 -8.49
CA GLY A 509 0.76 -18.84 -9.72
C GLY A 509 2.09 -19.58 -9.83
N SER A 510 2.24 -20.47 -10.80
CA SER A 510 3.55 -21.03 -11.11
C SER A 510 4.50 -19.86 -11.41
N PRO A 511 5.73 -19.79 -10.87
CA PRO A 511 6.68 -18.70 -11.17
C PRO A 511 6.89 -18.49 -12.69
N ALA A 512 6.62 -19.53 -13.48
CA ALA A 512 6.49 -19.54 -14.93
C ALA A 512 5.48 -18.55 -15.54
N SER A 513 4.33 -18.30 -14.91
CA SER A 513 3.31 -17.38 -15.44
C SER A 513 3.64 -15.90 -15.22
N GLY A 514 4.76 -15.60 -14.55
CA GLY A 514 5.21 -14.25 -14.25
C GLY A 514 6.15 -13.63 -15.29
N VAL A 515 6.60 -14.38 -16.30
CA VAL A 515 7.52 -13.87 -17.33
C VAL A 515 6.70 -13.33 -18.50
N ASP A 516 6.20 -12.10 -18.36
CA ASP A 516 5.60 -11.36 -19.46
C ASP A 516 6.72 -10.72 -20.30
N PRO A 517 6.92 -11.10 -21.58
CA PRO A 517 7.93 -10.48 -22.43
C PRO A 517 7.68 -8.98 -22.64
N TYR A 518 6.46 -8.48 -22.42
CA TYR A 518 6.10 -7.07 -22.56
C TYR A 518 6.49 -6.22 -21.35
N ASP A 519 6.94 -6.82 -20.24
CA ASP A 519 7.34 -6.07 -19.03
C ASP A 519 8.66 -5.31 -19.19
N SER A 520 9.61 -5.84 -19.98
CA SER A 520 10.88 -5.16 -20.23
C SER A 520 11.60 -5.64 -21.50
N ILE A 521 12.47 -4.79 -22.05
CA ILE A 521 13.33 -5.12 -23.21
C ILE A 521 14.15 -6.37 -22.94
N LEU A 522 14.74 -6.49 -21.75
CA LEU A 522 15.52 -7.66 -21.38
C LEU A 522 14.68 -8.94 -21.39
N MET A 523 13.44 -8.89 -20.88
CA MET A 523 12.53 -10.04 -20.91
C MET A 523 12.11 -10.39 -22.34
N ALA A 524 11.82 -9.40 -23.17
CA ALA A 524 11.54 -9.64 -24.58
C ALA A 524 12.73 -10.24 -25.34
N ALA A 525 13.95 -9.83 -25.03
CA ALA A 525 15.17 -10.35 -25.63
C ALA A 525 15.43 -11.81 -25.19
N ILE A 526 15.32 -12.11 -23.90
CA ILE A 526 15.52 -13.45 -23.33
C ILE A 526 14.47 -14.44 -23.87
N THR A 527 13.21 -14.00 -23.98
CA THR A 527 12.13 -14.83 -24.54
C THR A 527 12.14 -14.91 -26.07
N ALA A 528 13.03 -14.15 -26.71
CA ALA A 528 13.08 -13.95 -28.15
C ALA A 528 11.70 -13.60 -28.74
N CYS A 529 10.97 -12.70 -28.09
CA CYS A 529 9.65 -12.23 -28.52
C CYS A 529 9.83 -10.86 -29.21
N GLY A 530 10.00 -10.90 -30.54
CA GLY A 530 10.24 -9.70 -31.36
C GLY A 530 9.20 -8.58 -31.19
N PRO A 531 7.89 -8.87 -31.24
CA PRO A 531 6.82 -7.90 -30.96
C PRO A 531 6.95 -7.23 -29.59
N ALA A 532 7.26 -7.98 -28.53
CA ALA A 532 7.41 -7.41 -27.19
C ALA A 532 8.69 -6.58 -27.04
N TYR A 533 9.77 -6.96 -27.73
CA TYR A 533 11.02 -6.22 -27.75
C TYR A 533 10.78 -4.84 -28.38
N TYR A 534 10.06 -4.86 -29.50
CA TYR A 534 9.70 -3.66 -30.21
C TYR A 534 8.70 -2.78 -29.42
N TYR A 535 7.70 -3.38 -28.78
CA TYR A 535 6.76 -2.65 -27.90
C TYR A 535 7.50 -1.87 -26.80
N ASN A 536 8.49 -2.50 -26.17
CA ASN A 536 9.28 -1.83 -25.15
C ASN A 536 10.23 -0.75 -25.71
N LEU A 537 10.73 -0.91 -26.94
CA LEU A 537 11.44 0.18 -27.63
C LEU A 537 10.53 1.38 -27.92
N GLN A 538 9.27 1.16 -28.34
CA GLN A 538 8.30 2.24 -28.50
C GLN A 538 8.02 2.97 -27.18
N LYS A 539 7.95 2.24 -26.06
CA LYS A 539 7.81 2.86 -24.75
C LYS A 539 9.01 3.73 -24.37
N ILE A 540 10.23 3.33 -24.72
CA ILE A 540 11.41 4.18 -24.51
C ILE A 540 11.28 5.46 -25.33
N ASN A 541 10.89 5.38 -26.59
CA ASN A 541 10.65 6.59 -27.39
C ASN A 541 9.57 7.49 -26.77
N GLN A 542 8.48 6.91 -26.26
CA GLN A 542 7.44 7.69 -25.57
C GLN A 542 7.96 8.37 -24.31
N LEU A 543 8.84 7.73 -23.55
CA LEU A 543 9.51 8.35 -22.41
C LEU A 543 10.47 9.45 -22.82
N ASP A 544 11.16 9.29 -23.95
CA ASP A 544 12.04 10.33 -24.48
C ASP A 544 11.22 11.54 -24.94
N CYS A 545 10.04 11.32 -25.53
CA CYS A 545 9.11 12.40 -25.87
C CYS A 545 8.46 13.04 -24.63
N GLU A 546 8.19 12.28 -23.58
CA GLU A 546 7.70 12.80 -22.30
C GLU A 546 8.79 13.58 -21.56
N TYR A 547 10.03 13.09 -21.59
CA TYR A 547 11.21 13.83 -21.12
C TYR A 547 11.38 15.12 -21.91
N PHE A 548 11.24 15.05 -23.24
CA PHE A 548 11.33 16.20 -24.11
C PHE A 548 10.26 17.24 -23.78
N ARG A 549 9.00 16.83 -23.63
CA ARG A 549 7.90 17.70 -23.19
C ARG A 549 8.20 18.30 -21.83
N CYS A 550 8.73 17.50 -20.89
CA CYS A 550 9.17 17.99 -19.59
C CYS A 550 10.27 19.05 -19.73
N VAL A 551 11.27 18.80 -20.58
CA VAL A 551 12.36 19.75 -20.83
C VAL A 551 11.90 20.99 -21.60
N ARG A 552 10.84 20.93 -22.40
CA ARG A 552 10.33 22.08 -23.16
C ARG A 552 9.31 22.89 -22.37
N ASP A 553 8.23 22.24 -21.97
CA ASP A 553 7.02 22.86 -21.42
C ASP A 553 7.11 22.98 -19.91
N ASP A 554 7.55 21.90 -19.25
CA ASP A 554 7.63 21.88 -17.80
C ASP A 554 8.82 22.74 -17.34
N THR A 555 9.99 22.70 -18.00
CA THR A 555 11.11 23.61 -17.64
C THR A 555 10.84 25.07 -17.98
N ALA A 556 10.06 25.37 -19.02
CA ALA A 556 9.60 26.74 -19.30
C ALA A 556 8.62 27.22 -18.20
N SER A 557 7.87 26.29 -17.62
CA SER A 557 7.10 26.48 -16.38
C SER A 557 7.97 26.32 -15.12
N GLY A 558 9.30 26.29 -15.31
CA GLY A 558 10.36 26.30 -14.32
C GLY A 558 10.82 24.95 -13.76
N PHE A 559 10.29 23.82 -14.23
CA PHE A 559 10.70 22.44 -13.88
C PHE A 559 12.20 22.20 -14.00
N PRO A 560 12.88 21.63 -12.97
CA PRO A 560 14.31 21.41 -13.04
C PRO A 560 14.57 20.30 -14.04
N ILE A 561 15.52 20.54 -14.94
CA ILE A 561 15.93 19.57 -15.95
C ILE A 561 16.36 18.26 -15.29
N GLU A 562 16.95 18.33 -14.09
CA GLU A 562 17.38 17.15 -13.33
C GLU A 562 16.21 16.26 -12.93
N ALA A 563 15.03 16.82 -12.63
CA ALA A 563 13.85 16.02 -12.32
C ALA A 563 13.26 15.37 -13.57
N CYS A 564 13.27 16.07 -14.71
CA CYS A 564 12.94 15.45 -16.01
C CYS A 564 13.90 14.28 -16.27
N GLY A 565 15.19 14.47 -16.03
CA GLY A 565 16.24 13.46 -16.22
C GLY A 565 16.09 12.27 -15.28
N ALA A 566 15.81 12.51 -14.00
CA ALA A 566 15.56 11.47 -13.00
C ALA A 566 14.30 10.65 -13.30
N SER A 567 13.22 11.31 -13.73
CA SER A 567 11.97 10.66 -14.15
C SER A 567 12.19 9.76 -15.37
N ARG A 568 12.89 10.29 -16.39
CA ARG A 568 13.31 9.51 -17.57
C ARG A 568 14.14 8.31 -17.17
N ALA A 569 15.20 8.51 -16.37
CA ALA A 569 16.11 7.45 -15.94
C ALA A 569 15.38 6.33 -15.17
N TYR A 570 14.49 6.67 -14.25
CA TYR A 570 13.68 5.71 -13.51
C TYR A 570 12.78 4.89 -14.45
N MET A 571 12.08 5.54 -15.37
CA MET A 571 11.17 4.87 -16.30
C MET A 571 11.91 4.04 -17.35
N THR A 572 13.06 4.51 -17.84
CA THR A 572 13.96 3.74 -18.70
C THR A 572 14.47 2.50 -17.97
N CYS A 573 14.87 2.62 -16.69
CA CYS A 573 15.29 1.47 -15.88
C CYS A 573 14.15 0.46 -15.74
N LYS A 574 12.93 0.92 -15.44
CA LYS A 574 11.73 0.09 -15.33
C LYS A 574 11.46 -0.71 -16.61
N TYR A 575 11.49 -0.09 -17.80
CA TYR A 575 11.24 -0.81 -19.05
C TYR A 575 12.45 -1.55 -19.62
N THR A 576 13.67 -1.22 -19.19
CA THR A 576 14.87 -1.98 -19.63
C THR A 576 15.06 -3.24 -18.78
N MET A 577 14.91 -3.13 -17.46
CA MET A 577 15.27 -4.17 -16.50
C MET A 577 14.18 -4.57 -15.50
N GLY A 578 13.04 -3.87 -15.43
CA GLY A 578 12.03 -4.08 -14.38
C GLY A 578 11.39 -5.49 -14.36
N GLY A 579 11.46 -6.24 -15.46
CA GLY A 579 11.08 -7.66 -15.45
C GLY A 579 12.11 -8.57 -14.77
N TRP A 580 13.39 -8.20 -14.77
CA TRP A 580 14.48 -9.00 -14.19
C TRP A 580 14.43 -9.06 -12.67
N THR A 581 14.00 -7.98 -12.00
CA THR A 581 13.84 -7.98 -10.55
C THR A 581 12.76 -8.98 -10.09
N LYS A 582 11.80 -9.33 -10.94
CA LYS A 582 10.83 -10.42 -10.71
C LYS A 582 11.45 -11.81 -10.84
N LEU A 583 12.57 -11.94 -11.57
CA LEU A 583 13.28 -13.19 -11.79
C LEU A 583 14.25 -13.53 -10.65
N ILE A 584 14.64 -12.55 -9.82
CA ILE A 584 15.49 -12.78 -8.65
C ILE A 584 14.66 -13.52 -7.58
N PRO A 585 15.09 -14.72 -7.15
CA PRO A 585 14.42 -15.47 -6.10
C PRO A 585 14.17 -14.61 -4.86
N GLY A 586 12.89 -14.45 -4.45
CA GLY A 586 12.48 -13.75 -3.22
C GLY A 586 11.82 -12.39 -3.41
N ILE A 587 12.13 -11.66 -4.48
CA ILE A 587 11.56 -10.32 -4.74
C ILE A 587 10.22 -10.42 -5.48
N GLY A 588 10.09 -11.35 -6.43
CA GLY A 588 8.86 -11.57 -7.20
C GLY A 588 7.63 -11.93 -6.35
N PRO A 589 7.71 -12.90 -5.42
CA PRO A 589 6.61 -13.23 -4.51
C PRO A 589 6.22 -12.07 -3.59
N LEU A 590 7.20 -11.27 -3.12
CA LEU A 590 6.94 -10.08 -2.31
C LEU A 590 6.18 -9.00 -3.12
N TYR A 591 6.59 -8.77 -4.37
CA TYR A 591 5.91 -7.82 -5.25
C TYR A 591 4.48 -8.27 -5.61
N ASN A 592 4.30 -9.56 -5.88
CA ASN A 592 2.97 -10.14 -6.13
C ASN A 592 2.10 -10.12 -4.88
N ALA A 593 2.63 -10.42 -3.70
CA ALA A 593 1.91 -10.32 -2.43
C ALA A 593 1.46 -8.89 -2.15
N VAL A 594 2.33 -7.89 -2.34
CA VAL A 594 1.98 -6.47 -2.17
C VAL A 594 0.92 -6.04 -3.18
N ARG A 595 1.05 -6.42 -4.46
CA ARG A 595 0.06 -6.11 -5.50
C ARG A 595 -1.27 -6.81 -5.27
N ASP A 596 -1.26 -8.07 -4.83
CA ASP A 596 -2.47 -8.86 -4.58
C ASP A 596 -3.18 -8.35 -3.32
N VAL A 597 -2.46 -7.90 -2.30
CA VAL A 597 -3.02 -7.13 -1.17
C VAL A 597 -3.70 -5.85 -1.68
N PHE A 598 -3.04 -5.06 -2.53
CA PHE A 598 -3.65 -3.86 -3.10
C PHE A 598 -4.84 -4.14 -4.04
N ASN A 599 -4.87 -5.28 -4.73
CA ASN A 599 -5.95 -5.68 -5.62
C ASN A 599 -7.15 -6.27 -4.85
N VAL A 600 -6.89 -7.01 -3.76
CA VAL A 600 -7.92 -7.50 -2.82
C VAL A 600 -8.59 -6.33 -2.10
N LEU A 601 -7.82 -5.29 -1.74
CA LEU A 601 -8.35 -4.04 -1.20
C LEU A 601 -9.19 -3.24 -2.20
N ARG A 602 -9.05 -3.50 -3.51
CA ARG A 602 -9.80 -2.79 -4.58
C ARG A 602 -10.97 -3.59 -5.16
N ASN A 603 -11.06 -4.90 -4.93
CA ASN A 603 -12.14 -5.72 -5.48
C ASN A 603 -12.63 -6.81 -4.50
N PRO A 604 -13.71 -6.55 -3.74
CA PRO A 604 -14.20 -7.45 -2.68
C PRO A 604 -14.75 -8.79 -3.20
N VAL A 605 -15.12 -8.87 -4.48
CA VAL A 605 -15.63 -10.12 -5.09
C VAL A 605 -14.51 -11.14 -5.29
N GLY A 606 -13.28 -10.68 -5.54
CA GLY A 606 -12.10 -11.55 -5.66
C GLY A 606 -11.71 -12.22 -4.33
N ALA A 607 -11.99 -11.57 -3.20
CA ALA A 607 -11.74 -12.14 -1.87
C ALA A 607 -12.69 -13.31 -1.56
N ILE A 608 -13.97 -13.19 -1.98
CA ILE A 608 -15.00 -14.22 -1.75
C ILE A 608 -14.71 -15.49 -2.56
N THR A 609 -14.27 -15.35 -3.81
CA THR A 609 -13.93 -16.50 -4.66
C THR A 609 -12.64 -17.19 -4.21
N MET A 610 -11.66 -16.44 -3.70
CA MET A 610 -10.46 -16.99 -3.08
C MET A 610 -10.79 -17.77 -1.80
N GLY A 611 -11.68 -17.26 -0.94
CA GLY A 611 -12.16 -17.95 0.27
C GLY A 611 -12.93 -19.25 -0.01
N LEU A 612 -13.80 -19.25 -1.03
CA LEU A 612 -14.52 -20.47 -1.46
C LEU A 612 -13.58 -21.54 -2.02
N SER A 613 -12.50 -21.15 -2.70
CA SER A 613 -11.49 -22.07 -3.23
C SER A 613 -10.63 -22.71 -2.14
N LEU A 614 -10.40 -22.00 -1.04
CA LEU A 614 -9.75 -22.50 0.17
C LEU A 614 -10.63 -23.51 0.91
N LEU A 615 -11.95 -23.25 1.01
CA LEU A 615 -12.92 -24.15 1.65
C LEU A 615 -13.07 -25.50 0.93
N CYS A 616 -13.05 -25.54 -0.41
CA CYS A 616 -13.09 -26.81 -1.16
C CYS A 616 -11.74 -27.58 -1.14
N ARG A 617 -10.64 -26.99 -0.67
CA ARG A 617 -9.30 -27.64 -0.59
C ARG A 617 -9.06 -28.42 0.71
N VAL A 618 -9.83 -28.17 1.77
CA VAL A 618 -9.79 -28.95 3.03
C VAL A 618 -10.55 -30.28 2.84
N ARG A 619 -10.10 -31.06 1.86
CA ARG A 619 -10.85 -32.19 1.26
C ARG A 619 -10.78 -33.49 2.07
N SER A 620 -10.02 -33.56 3.16
CA SER A 620 -9.84 -34.84 3.86
C SER A 620 -10.99 -35.23 4.81
N HIS A 621 -11.93 -34.34 5.18
CA HIS A 621 -12.87 -34.64 6.29
C HIS A 621 -14.36 -34.23 6.14
N LEU A 622 -14.86 -33.85 4.96
CA LEU A 622 -16.26 -33.40 4.81
C LEU A 622 -17.24 -34.50 4.31
N PRO A 623 -18.52 -34.50 4.75
CA PRO A 623 -19.52 -35.50 4.34
C PRO A 623 -19.99 -35.35 2.89
N ALA A 624 -20.35 -36.48 2.29
CA ALA A 624 -20.64 -36.69 0.86
C ALA A 624 -21.53 -35.68 0.10
N PRO A 625 -22.56 -35.02 0.68
CA PRO A 625 -23.38 -34.08 -0.10
C PRO A 625 -22.66 -32.77 -0.51
N VAL A 626 -21.53 -32.42 0.12
CA VAL A 626 -20.75 -31.21 -0.23
C VAL A 626 -19.79 -31.46 -1.42
N ASP A 627 -19.40 -32.71 -1.66
CA ASP A 627 -18.47 -33.12 -2.73
C ASP A 627 -19.08 -32.96 -4.13
N ALA A 628 -20.42 -33.06 -4.24
CA ALA A 628 -21.16 -32.83 -5.49
C ALA A 628 -21.22 -31.34 -5.88
N THR A 629 -21.25 -30.43 -4.91
CA THR A 629 -21.25 -28.97 -5.15
C THR A 629 -19.88 -28.45 -5.57
N CYS A 630 -18.78 -28.96 -5.01
CA CYS A 630 -17.43 -28.54 -5.42
C CYS A 630 -17.09 -28.99 -6.87
N GLY A 631 -17.61 -30.12 -7.34
CA GLY A 631 -17.42 -30.59 -8.72
C GLY A 631 -18.15 -29.77 -9.80
N VAL A 632 -19.31 -29.19 -9.45
CA VAL A 632 -20.06 -28.30 -10.35
C VAL A 632 -19.41 -26.91 -10.41
N THR A 633 -18.88 -26.40 -9.29
CA THR A 633 -18.13 -25.13 -9.29
C THR A 633 -16.80 -25.24 -10.03
N GLU A 634 -16.14 -26.40 -10.03
CA GLU A 634 -14.88 -26.60 -10.77
C GLU A 634 -15.10 -26.62 -12.30
N GLN A 635 -16.20 -27.22 -12.78
CA GLN A 635 -16.58 -27.13 -14.20
C GLN A 635 -17.07 -25.73 -14.59
N ILE A 636 -17.84 -25.05 -13.74
CA ILE A 636 -18.31 -23.68 -14.00
C ILE A 636 -17.15 -22.69 -13.94
N GLN A 637 -16.18 -22.84 -13.04
CA GLN A 637 -14.96 -22.02 -13.00
C GLN A 637 -14.07 -22.29 -14.20
N LYS A 638 -13.92 -23.55 -14.63
CA LYS A 638 -13.15 -23.86 -15.84
C LYS A 638 -13.81 -23.24 -17.08
N MET A 639 -15.13 -23.38 -17.21
CA MET A 639 -15.87 -22.83 -18.35
C MET A 639 -15.97 -21.29 -18.31
N ASN A 640 -16.13 -20.68 -17.14
CA ASN A 640 -16.10 -19.21 -16.99
C ASN A 640 -14.69 -18.66 -17.16
N ASN A 641 -13.64 -19.32 -16.65
CA ASN A 641 -12.26 -18.87 -16.89
C ASN A 641 -11.88 -19.04 -18.36
N ASP A 642 -12.34 -20.09 -19.05
CA ASP A 642 -12.09 -20.27 -20.49
C ASP A 642 -12.88 -19.23 -21.31
N ILE A 643 -14.14 -18.93 -20.95
CA ILE A 643 -14.96 -17.90 -21.62
C ILE A 643 -14.46 -16.49 -21.31
N GLU A 644 -14.06 -16.20 -20.08
CA GLU A 644 -13.51 -14.90 -19.65
C GLU A 644 -12.11 -14.70 -20.22
N THR A 645 -11.29 -15.75 -20.34
CA THR A 645 -9.96 -15.70 -20.99
C THR A 645 -10.09 -15.47 -22.49
N VAL A 646 -11.05 -16.13 -23.15
CA VAL A 646 -11.33 -15.90 -24.58
C VAL A 646 -11.95 -14.51 -24.79
N ARG A 647 -12.86 -14.07 -23.90
CA ARG A 647 -13.46 -12.73 -23.95
C ARG A 647 -12.44 -11.64 -23.67
N THR A 648 -11.59 -11.78 -22.65
CA THR A 648 -10.49 -10.85 -22.35
C THR A 648 -9.37 -10.92 -23.36
N MET A 649 -9.09 -12.05 -24.02
CA MET A 649 -8.21 -12.07 -25.20
C MET A 649 -8.82 -11.30 -26.36
N ILE A 650 -10.09 -11.54 -26.71
CA ILE A 650 -10.77 -10.84 -27.81
C ILE A 650 -10.90 -9.35 -27.51
N GLN A 651 -11.18 -8.99 -26.26
CA GLN A 651 -11.36 -7.62 -25.79
C GLN A 651 -10.02 -6.90 -25.62
N ARG A 652 -8.96 -7.56 -25.10
CA ARG A 652 -7.59 -7.03 -25.13
C ARG A 652 -7.03 -6.93 -26.54
N PHE A 653 -7.37 -7.82 -27.48
CA PHE A 653 -6.96 -7.66 -28.88
C PHE A 653 -7.68 -6.51 -29.58
N ARG A 654 -8.92 -6.22 -29.20
CA ARG A 654 -9.70 -5.08 -29.68
C ARG A 654 -9.20 -3.78 -29.05
N GLU A 655 -8.93 -3.77 -27.75
CA GLU A 655 -8.31 -2.68 -26.99
C GLU A 655 -6.84 -2.45 -27.40
N MET A 656 -6.05 -3.46 -27.76
CA MET A 656 -4.70 -3.27 -28.31
C MET A 656 -4.72 -2.65 -29.72
N ARG A 657 -5.83 -2.82 -30.45
CA ARG A 657 -6.04 -2.19 -31.75
C ARG A 657 -6.58 -0.76 -31.63
N GLU A 658 -7.44 -0.52 -30.64
CA GLU A 658 -8.07 0.78 -30.38
C GLU A 658 -7.19 1.69 -29.47
N ASN A 659 -6.30 1.10 -28.66
CA ASN A 659 -5.33 1.77 -27.77
C ASN A 659 -3.87 1.51 -28.17
N ALA A 660 -3.58 1.13 -29.43
CA ALA A 660 -2.23 1.31 -29.93
C ALA A 660 -1.92 2.80 -29.73
N PRO A 661 -0.90 3.17 -28.94
CA PRO A 661 -0.70 4.56 -28.56
C PRO A 661 -0.66 5.38 -29.84
N SER A 662 -1.53 6.40 -29.92
CA SER A 662 -1.38 7.45 -30.92
C SER A 662 0.08 7.92 -30.84
N ASP A 663 0.66 8.29 -31.98
CA ASP A 663 2.03 8.78 -32.03
C ASP A 663 2.10 10.13 -31.29
N ARG A 664 2.12 10.07 -29.95
CA ARG A 664 2.11 11.20 -29.05
C ARG A 664 3.39 12.01 -29.23
N CYS A 665 4.45 11.39 -29.72
CA CYS A 665 5.66 12.06 -30.18
C CYS A 665 5.39 12.90 -31.42
N ALA A 666 4.65 12.39 -32.42
CA ALA A 666 4.22 13.20 -33.56
C ALA A 666 3.40 14.41 -33.11
N GLU A 667 2.44 14.22 -32.19
CA GLU A 667 1.61 15.32 -31.66
C GLU A 667 2.43 16.38 -30.89
N ILE A 668 3.41 15.95 -30.08
CA ILE A 668 4.32 16.85 -29.33
C ILE A 668 5.29 17.59 -30.28
N MET A 669 5.71 16.95 -31.37
CA MET A 669 6.60 17.54 -32.38
C MET A 669 5.85 18.48 -33.33
N GLU A 670 4.63 18.13 -33.75
CA GLU A 670 3.78 18.95 -34.64
C GLU A 670 3.24 20.20 -33.93
N SER A 671 3.05 20.15 -32.60
CA SER A 671 2.74 21.34 -31.79
C SER A 671 3.92 22.30 -31.58
N GLY A 672 5.11 21.96 -32.09
CA GLY A 672 6.37 22.68 -31.86
C GLY A 672 6.80 23.68 -32.93
N ALA A 673 5.98 24.00 -33.95
CA ALA A 673 6.27 25.13 -34.83
C ALA A 673 6.15 26.43 -34.02
N LEU A 674 7.30 27.06 -33.71
CA LEU A 674 7.34 28.34 -33.01
C LEU A 674 6.56 29.39 -33.82
N PRO A 675 5.61 30.14 -33.23
CA PRO A 675 5.12 31.35 -33.87
C PRO A 675 6.26 32.36 -33.95
N GLU A 676 6.53 32.90 -35.15
CA GLU A 676 7.33 34.12 -35.29
C GLU A 676 6.63 35.24 -34.52
N SER A 677 7.18 35.62 -33.35
CA SER A 677 6.58 36.59 -32.46
C SER A 677 7.10 38.01 -32.76
N ASP A 678 6.41 38.71 -33.66
CA ASP A 678 6.46 40.17 -33.77
C ASP A 678 5.18 40.79 -33.17
N ASP A 679 4.96 40.68 -31.86
CA ASP A 679 4.11 41.64 -31.12
C ASP A 679 4.41 41.61 -29.61
N PRO A 680 4.73 42.75 -28.96
CA PRO A 680 5.03 42.80 -27.54
C PRO A 680 3.79 43.24 -26.75
N ASN A 681 3.10 42.31 -26.07
CA ASN A 681 2.41 42.57 -24.80
C ASN A 681 1.92 41.28 -24.12
N PRO A 682 2.11 41.10 -22.80
CA PRO A 682 1.73 39.90 -22.08
C PRO A 682 0.35 40.03 -21.42
N ILE A 683 -0.48 38.99 -21.48
CA ILE A 683 -1.65 38.82 -20.61
C ILE A 683 -1.66 37.40 -20.00
N ASP A 684 -2.12 37.38 -18.76
CA ASP A 684 -2.06 36.40 -17.68
C ASP A 684 -2.54 34.97 -17.95
N ASN A 685 -2.01 34.05 -17.13
CA ASN A 685 -2.35 32.63 -17.07
C ASN A 685 -2.93 32.31 -15.67
N PRO A 686 -4.15 31.76 -15.53
CA PRO A 686 -4.68 31.34 -14.23
C PRO A 686 -4.60 29.82 -14.01
N GLY A 687 -4.38 29.41 -12.76
CA GLY A 687 -4.42 28.02 -12.32
C GLY A 687 -5.65 27.67 -11.45
N ILE A 688 -6.23 26.50 -11.73
CA ILE A 688 -6.84 25.44 -10.88
C ILE A 688 -7.85 25.81 -9.75
N PHE A 689 -9.14 25.58 -10.07
CA PHE A 689 -10.34 25.09 -9.32
C PHE A 689 -10.72 25.55 -7.90
N THR A 690 -11.88 26.22 -7.83
CA THR A 690 -12.98 25.93 -6.89
C THR A 690 -14.33 26.14 -7.60
N ASP A 691 -15.08 25.08 -7.91
CA ASP A 691 -16.40 25.19 -8.55
C ASP A 691 -17.44 25.78 -7.58
N HIS A 692 -18.00 26.94 -7.92
CA HIS A 692 -19.21 27.46 -7.30
C HIS A 692 -20.41 27.18 -8.22
N VAL A 693 -21.09 26.06 -7.97
CA VAL A 693 -22.41 25.79 -8.58
C VAL A 693 -23.45 26.65 -7.86
N VAL A 694 -24.09 27.57 -8.59
CA VAL A 694 -25.20 28.39 -8.06
C VAL A 694 -26.49 27.94 -8.75
N CYS A 695 -27.36 27.27 -8.00
CA CYS A 695 -28.70 26.90 -8.45
C CYS A 695 -29.71 27.89 -7.88
N GLY A 696 -30.39 28.62 -8.77
CA GLY A 696 -31.45 29.57 -8.39
C GLY A 696 -32.84 28.93 -8.34
N GLU A 697 -33.82 29.65 -7.80
CA GLU A 697 -35.22 29.22 -7.73
C GLU A 697 -35.88 29.03 -9.12
N THR A 698 -35.23 29.51 -10.19
CA THR A 698 -35.70 29.43 -11.58
C THR A 698 -35.56 28.04 -12.22
N GLY A 699 -34.96 27.07 -11.53
CA GLY A 699 -34.83 25.69 -12.02
C GLY A 699 -33.64 25.43 -12.95
N TYR A 700 -32.74 26.41 -13.09
CA TYR A 700 -31.46 26.28 -13.79
C TYR A 700 -30.29 26.36 -12.80
N CYS A 701 -29.27 25.54 -13.04
CA CYS A 701 -27.98 25.61 -12.35
C CYS A 701 -26.92 26.14 -13.31
N PHE A 702 -26.18 27.16 -12.89
CA PHE A 702 -25.17 27.82 -13.72
C PHE A 702 -23.77 27.41 -13.28
N ILE A 703 -22.90 27.22 -14.28
CA ILE A 703 -21.50 26.83 -14.13
C ILE A 703 -20.69 27.75 -15.04
N ARG A 704 -19.73 28.50 -14.49
CA ARG A 704 -18.83 29.32 -15.29
C ARG A 704 -17.55 28.53 -15.54
N HIS A 705 -17.16 28.39 -16.80
CA HIS A 705 -15.96 27.71 -17.25
C HIS A 705 -14.76 28.68 -17.27
N ASP A 706 -13.55 28.12 -17.22
CA ASP A 706 -12.31 28.87 -17.00
C ASP A 706 -11.95 29.84 -18.14
N ASP A 707 -12.49 29.60 -19.34
CA ASP A 707 -12.38 30.51 -20.49
C ASP A 707 -13.41 31.66 -20.46
N GLY A 708 -14.13 31.83 -19.34
CA GLY A 708 -15.09 32.90 -19.11
C GLY A 708 -16.51 32.59 -19.58
N ARG A 709 -16.72 31.47 -20.30
CA ARG A 709 -18.05 31.06 -20.77
C ARG A 709 -18.93 30.60 -19.62
N VAL A 710 -20.23 30.86 -19.72
CA VAL A 710 -21.20 30.44 -18.70
C VAL A 710 -22.10 29.38 -19.31
N PHE A 711 -22.20 28.24 -18.65
CA PHE A 711 -23.08 27.15 -19.01
C PHE A 711 -24.24 27.05 -18.02
N ALA A 712 -25.41 26.67 -18.51
CA ALA A 712 -26.59 26.43 -17.69
C ALA A 712 -27.12 25.01 -17.94
N THR A 713 -27.61 24.36 -16.89
CA THR A 713 -28.36 23.12 -17.03
C THR A 713 -29.73 23.22 -16.36
N ASP A 714 -30.74 22.66 -17.00
CA ASP A 714 -32.11 22.59 -16.47
C ASP A 714 -32.34 21.29 -15.67
N ARG A 715 -33.53 21.12 -15.09
CA ARG A 715 -33.91 19.90 -14.37
C ARG A 715 -33.93 18.63 -15.22
N ASP A 716 -33.96 18.76 -16.54
CA ASP A 716 -34.01 17.65 -17.49
C ASP A 716 -32.62 17.33 -18.07
N ASN A 717 -31.56 17.91 -17.49
CA ASN A 717 -30.15 17.76 -17.90
C ASN A 717 -29.85 18.21 -19.34
N ASN A 718 -30.63 19.15 -19.89
CA ASN A 718 -30.23 19.83 -21.12
C ASN A 718 -29.14 20.86 -20.78
N TRP A 719 -28.13 20.97 -21.64
CA TRP A 719 -27.03 21.92 -21.47
C TRP A 719 -27.16 23.09 -22.43
N TYR A 720 -26.87 24.28 -21.91
CA TYR A 720 -26.94 25.53 -22.65
C TYR A 720 -25.65 26.32 -22.43
N GLU A 721 -25.17 27.01 -23.45
CA GLU A 721 -24.15 28.05 -23.34
C GLU A 721 -24.85 29.41 -23.30
N VAL A 722 -24.48 30.23 -22.32
CA VAL A 722 -25.01 31.58 -22.10
C VAL A 722 -23.98 32.55 -22.66
N ASP A 723 -24.38 33.33 -23.65
CA ASP A 723 -23.50 34.35 -24.20
C ASP A 723 -23.45 35.62 -23.32
N GLU A 724 -22.63 36.59 -23.71
CA GLU A 724 -22.47 37.86 -22.98
C GLU A 724 -23.76 38.71 -22.96
N THR A 725 -24.76 38.39 -23.78
CA THR A 725 -26.08 39.06 -23.81
C THR A 725 -27.14 38.36 -22.94
N ASN A 726 -26.78 37.26 -22.28
CA ASN A 726 -27.64 36.34 -21.52
C ASN A 726 -28.61 35.52 -22.38
N ASP A 727 -28.33 35.33 -23.66
CA ASP A 727 -29.10 34.42 -24.50
C ASP A 727 -28.60 32.97 -24.35
N LEU A 728 -29.52 32.01 -24.32
CA LEU A 728 -29.25 30.58 -24.07
C LEU A 728 -29.19 29.79 -25.39
N TYR A 729 -28.03 29.21 -25.69
CA TYR A 729 -27.81 28.35 -26.85
C TYR A 729 -27.75 26.88 -26.43
N ARG A 730 -28.70 26.07 -26.90
CA ARG A 730 -28.79 24.65 -26.55
C ARG A 730 -27.66 23.85 -27.20
N LEU A 731 -26.95 23.05 -26.41
CA LEU A 731 -25.92 22.12 -26.86
C LEU A 731 -26.55 20.75 -27.14
N GLU A 732 -26.40 20.23 -28.35
CA GLU A 732 -26.87 18.88 -28.73
C GLU A 732 -25.68 17.96 -29.04
N SER A 733 -25.71 16.76 -28.48
CA SER A 733 -24.70 15.72 -28.73
C SER A 733 -24.90 15.11 -30.12
N THR A 734 -23.87 15.14 -30.96
CA THR A 734 -23.85 14.34 -32.19
C THR A 734 -23.31 12.93 -31.90
N SER A 735 -23.55 11.98 -32.82
CA SER A 735 -23.24 10.54 -32.64
C SER A 735 -21.75 10.21 -32.47
N ASP A 736 -20.87 11.19 -32.68
CA ASP A 736 -19.42 11.00 -32.76
C ASP A 736 -18.68 11.69 -31.60
N ASN A 737 -19.35 11.92 -30.46
CA ASN A 737 -18.79 12.53 -29.24
C ASN A 737 -18.18 13.94 -29.40
N HIS A 738 -18.61 14.71 -30.40
CA HIS A 738 -18.32 16.14 -30.50
C HIS A 738 -19.60 16.98 -30.26
N MET A 739 -19.50 18.02 -29.41
CA MET A 739 -20.53 19.05 -29.27
C MET A 739 -20.31 20.13 -30.33
N GLN A 740 -21.32 20.44 -31.15
CA GLN A 740 -21.24 21.52 -32.15
C GLN A 740 -22.13 22.71 -31.76
N LEU A 741 -21.55 23.91 -31.81
CA LEU A 741 -22.26 25.18 -31.79
C LEU A 741 -22.79 25.48 -33.19
N TYR A 742 -24.09 25.74 -33.32
CA TYR A 742 -24.67 26.13 -34.61
C TYR A 742 -24.57 27.66 -34.79
N GLY A 743 -23.56 28.12 -35.53
CA GLY A 743 -23.37 29.51 -35.97
C GLY A 743 -22.41 29.60 -37.17
N GLN A 744 -22.76 30.39 -38.19
CA GLN A 744 -22.17 30.33 -39.55
C GLN A 744 -21.33 31.58 -39.90
N ARG A 745 -20.02 31.45 -40.22
CA ARG A 745 -19.30 32.23 -41.28
C ARG A 745 -17.81 31.84 -41.48
N THR A 746 -17.24 32.33 -42.59
CA THR A 746 -16.22 31.75 -43.50
C THR A 746 -14.90 32.55 -43.66
N GLY A 747 -13.74 31.88 -43.82
CA GLY A 747 -12.78 32.09 -44.94
C GLY A 747 -11.35 32.66 -44.73
N ALA A 748 -10.35 32.04 -45.41
CA ALA A 748 -9.19 32.57 -46.19
C ALA A 748 -7.72 32.21 -45.77
N GLU A 749 -6.88 32.02 -46.82
CA GLU A 749 -5.54 31.37 -46.97
C GLU A 749 -4.29 32.31 -46.99
N GLU A 750 -3.07 31.71 -46.99
CA GLU A 750 -1.92 31.83 -47.95
C GLU A 750 -0.48 32.17 -47.41
N ASP A 751 0.53 31.78 -48.21
CA ASP A 751 1.92 31.29 -47.95
C ASP A 751 3.11 32.30 -47.88
N ALA A 752 4.33 31.86 -47.42
CA ALA A 752 5.63 31.82 -48.16
C ALA A 752 6.93 31.78 -47.28
N ASP A 753 7.95 30.99 -47.70
CA ASP A 753 9.28 30.74 -47.07
C ASP A 753 10.50 31.42 -47.78
N GLU A 754 11.53 31.85 -47.04
CA GLU A 754 12.97 31.96 -47.46
C GLU A 754 13.97 31.75 -46.26
N PRO A 755 15.23 31.28 -46.45
CA PRO A 755 16.14 30.92 -45.34
C PRO A 755 17.28 31.93 -45.04
N VAL A 756 17.76 31.93 -43.78
CA VAL A 756 18.76 32.87 -43.20
C VAL A 756 20.12 32.19 -42.87
N ALA A 757 21.22 32.97 -42.87
CA ALA A 757 22.62 32.56 -42.66
C ALA A 757 23.17 32.79 -41.21
N TRP A 758 24.27 32.11 -40.84
CA TRP A 758 24.86 32.05 -39.48
C TRP A 758 26.07 33.01 -39.25
N LEU A 759 26.26 33.47 -37.99
CA LEU A 759 27.27 34.46 -37.55
C LEU A 759 28.18 33.96 -36.41
N ASN A 760 29.39 34.54 -36.28
CA ASN A 760 30.43 34.23 -35.29
C ASN A 760 30.07 34.75 -33.87
N PRO A 761 30.19 33.93 -32.81
CA PRO A 761 29.80 34.31 -31.45
C PRO A 761 30.74 35.29 -30.70
N GLU A 762 31.98 35.52 -31.14
CA GLU A 762 32.83 36.53 -30.46
C GLU A 762 32.65 37.95 -31.02
N ASP A 763 32.32 38.09 -32.30
CA ASP A 763 32.30 39.40 -32.98
C ASP A 763 31.13 39.64 -33.95
N GLY A 764 30.23 38.67 -34.14
CA GLY A 764 28.99 38.82 -34.90
C GLY A 764 29.15 38.83 -36.43
N ASN A 765 30.33 38.53 -36.99
CA ASN A 765 30.52 38.49 -38.45
C ASN A 765 30.17 37.11 -39.06
N PRO A 766 29.70 37.02 -40.32
CA PRO A 766 29.40 35.74 -40.96
C PRO A 766 30.68 34.91 -41.14
N MET A 767 30.70 33.69 -40.60
CA MET A 767 31.81 32.77 -40.80
C MET A 767 31.68 32.11 -42.17
N THR A 768 32.62 32.37 -43.09
CA THR A 768 32.52 31.93 -44.48
C THR A 768 33.24 30.62 -44.83
N ASP A 769 33.96 29.97 -43.90
CA ASP A 769 34.49 28.63 -44.15
C ASP A 769 34.61 27.72 -42.91
N VAL A 770 34.58 26.41 -43.20
CA VAL A 770 34.59 25.28 -42.26
C VAL A 770 35.98 25.04 -41.61
N GLU A 771 37.05 25.59 -42.19
CA GLU A 771 38.42 25.44 -41.67
C GLU A 771 38.66 26.29 -40.42
N SER A 772 37.99 27.43 -40.34
CA SER A 772 38.02 28.33 -39.18
C SER A 772 37.38 27.67 -37.94
N TYR A 773 36.26 26.98 -38.11
CA TYR A 773 35.57 26.24 -37.04
C TYR A 773 36.42 25.09 -36.46
N LYS A 774 37.11 24.34 -37.32
CA LYS A 774 37.98 23.23 -36.88
C LYS A 774 39.15 23.73 -36.03
N LYS A 775 39.68 24.91 -36.36
CA LYS A 775 40.82 25.49 -35.64
C LYS A 775 40.45 25.97 -34.23
N GLU A 776 39.24 26.48 -34.05
CA GLU A 776 38.69 26.83 -32.73
C GLU A 776 38.45 25.56 -31.90
N ALA A 777 37.81 24.54 -32.47
CA ALA A 777 37.54 23.28 -31.78
C ALA A 777 38.82 22.55 -31.33
N ASP A 778 39.88 22.56 -32.15
CA ASP A 778 41.18 21.97 -31.79
C ASP A 778 41.88 22.73 -30.64
N LYS A 779 41.66 24.04 -30.51
CA LYS A 779 42.18 24.85 -29.40
C LYS A 779 41.56 24.41 -28.06
N TRP A 780 40.24 24.26 -28.01
CA TRP A 780 39.52 23.78 -26.82
C TRP A 780 39.90 22.35 -26.44
N LYS A 781 40.12 21.48 -27.44
CA LYS A 781 40.61 20.13 -27.20
C LYS A 781 42.01 20.12 -26.58
N THR A 782 42.90 20.98 -27.06
CA THR A 782 44.26 21.10 -26.52
C THR A 782 44.25 21.64 -25.08
N GLU A 783 43.28 22.48 -24.75
CA GLU A 783 43.12 23.06 -23.41
C GLU A 783 42.58 22.03 -22.41
N ALA A 784 41.62 21.20 -22.82
CA ALA A 784 41.14 20.07 -22.02
C ALA A 784 42.23 19.01 -21.76
N GLU A 785 43.06 18.70 -22.77
CA GLU A 785 44.18 17.76 -22.61
C GLU A 785 45.29 18.30 -21.67
N ARG A 786 45.45 19.63 -21.58
CA ARG A 786 46.37 20.28 -20.63
C ARG A 786 45.86 20.15 -19.19
N ASP A 787 44.58 20.38 -18.96
CA ASP A 787 43.99 20.35 -17.62
C ASP A 787 43.96 18.92 -17.06
N GLU A 788 43.75 17.90 -17.92
CA GLU A 788 43.87 16.48 -17.55
C GLU A 788 45.32 16.09 -17.17
N ALA A 789 46.31 16.66 -17.86
CA ALA A 789 47.72 16.44 -17.54
C ALA A 789 48.15 17.14 -16.22
N GLU A 790 47.59 18.32 -15.92
CA GLU A 790 47.82 18.99 -14.63
C GLU A 790 47.24 18.19 -13.46
N PHE A 791 46.07 17.58 -13.65
CA PHE A 791 45.45 16.71 -12.66
C PHE A 791 46.29 15.46 -12.39
N ALA A 792 46.76 14.77 -13.43
CA ALA A 792 47.62 13.59 -13.28
C ALA A 792 48.96 13.91 -12.58
N ASN A 793 49.51 15.10 -12.79
CA ASN A 793 50.73 15.56 -12.12
C ASN A 793 50.50 15.87 -10.63
N ALA A 794 49.33 16.40 -10.26
CA ALA A 794 48.96 16.65 -8.87
C ALA A 794 48.81 15.33 -8.07
N ASP A 795 48.19 14.31 -8.66
CA ASP A 795 48.03 12.99 -8.04
C ASP A 795 49.40 12.28 -7.85
N ALA A 796 50.27 12.35 -8.86
CA ALA A 796 51.63 11.81 -8.78
C ALA A 796 52.54 12.57 -7.80
N ALA A 797 52.26 13.85 -7.52
CA ALA A 797 52.96 14.62 -6.49
C ALA A 797 52.51 14.21 -5.07
N TRP A 798 51.22 13.97 -4.88
CA TRP A 798 50.67 13.49 -3.61
C TRP A 798 51.18 12.09 -3.23
N GLN A 799 51.23 11.17 -4.19
CA GLN A 799 51.79 9.82 -3.99
C GLN A 799 53.26 9.87 -3.53
N ARG A 800 54.07 10.75 -4.13
CA ARG A 800 55.48 10.95 -3.74
C ARG A 800 55.62 11.54 -2.34
N ALA A 801 54.84 12.56 -2.00
CA ALA A 801 54.86 13.16 -0.67
C ALA A 801 54.49 12.15 0.43
N ARG A 802 53.55 11.23 0.14
CA ARG A 802 53.15 10.15 1.05
C ARG A 802 54.25 9.08 1.24
N GLU A 803 54.98 8.75 0.18
CA GLU A 803 56.11 7.81 0.26
C GLU A 803 57.32 8.42 0.99
N GLU A 804 57.58 9.71 0.80
CA GLU A 804 58.68 10.44 1.47
C GLU A 804 58.41 10.67 2.97
N ALA A 805 57.15 10.87 3.37
CA ALA A 805 56.75 11.00 4.78
C ALA A 805 56.90 9.70 5.61
N GLY A 806 57.18 8.56 4.95
CA GLY A 806 57.36 7.26 5.61
C GLY A 806 58.73 7.04 6.25
N THR A 807 59.71 7.92 6.05
CA THR A 807 61.07 7.76 6.59
C THR A 807 61.66 9.07 7.10
N ASP A 808 61.76 9.17 8.44
CA ASP A 808 62.32 10.26 9.27
C ASP A 808 61.50 11.57 9.39
N TYR A 809 61.22 11.93 10.64
CA TYR A 809 60.24 12.94 11.05
C TYR A 809 60.75 14.38 10.87
N ASP A 810 60.14 15.11 9.91
CA ASP A 810 60.03 16.57 9.92
C ASP A 810 58.58 16.96 10.22
N ALA A 811 58.38 17.75 11.28
CA ALA A 811 57.05 18.10 11.78
C ALA A 811 56.29 19.03 10.82
N ASP A 812 57.00 19.82 10.02
CA ASP A 812 56.38 20.76 9.08
C ASP A 812 55.85 20.04 7.83
N ALA A 813 56.57 19.00 7.37
CA ALA A 813 56.10 18.12 6.28
C ALA A 813 54.87 17.29 6.67
N LEU A 814 54.74 16.94 7.97
CA LEU A 814 53.59 16.22 8.49
C LEU A 814 52.33 17.11 8.56
N ASP A 815 52.49 18.42 8.83
CA ASP A 815 51.38 19.37 8.89
C ASP A 815 50.88 19.75 7.49
N GLU A 816 51.81 19.87 6.52
CA GLU A 816 51.47 20.07 5.10
C GLU A 816 50.80 18.82 4.50
N ALA A 817 51.30 17.62 4.83
CA ALA A 817 50.65 16.36 4.46
C ALA A 817 49.26 16.20 5.10
N ARG A 818 49.08 16.63 6.36
CA ARG A 818 47.75 16.66 7.01
C ARG A 818 46.79 17.62 6.35
N THR A 819 47.26 18.80 5.94
CA THR A 819 46.42 19.78 5.26
C THR A 819 46.01 19.29 3.86
N LEU A 820 46.92 18.63 3.14
CA LEU A 820 46.63 17.97 1.86
C LEU A 820 45.71 16.75 2.02
N GLU A 821 45.88 15.96 3.09
CA GLU A 821 44.99 14.85 3.43
C GLU A 821 43.60 15.34 3.85
N GLU A 822 43.49 16.44 4.61
CA GLU A 822 42.22 17.06 4.99
C GLU A 822 41.50 17.66 3.76
N ASN A 823 42.22 18.25 2.81
CA ASN A 823 41.64 18.73 1.54
C ASN A 823 41.23 17.57 0.60
N TYR A 824 42.05 16.51 0.53
CA TYR A 824 41.73 15.31 -0.23
C TYR A 824 40.54 14.55 0.39
N LEU A 825 40.46 14.46 1.72
CA LEU A 825 39.35 13.85 2.44
C LEU A 825 38.09 14.73 2.43
N ALA A 826 38.19 16.06 2.40
CA ALA A 826 37.05 16.95 2.19
C ALA A 826 36.50 16.85 0.76
N PHE A 827 37.38 16.69 -0.23
CA PHE A 827 37.01 16.40 -1.61
C PHE A 827 36.38 15.01 -1.74
N ARG A 828 36.97 13.97 -1.16
CA ARG A 828 36.37 12.62 -1.12
C ARG A 828 35.09 12.54 -0.31
N ALA A 829 34.97 13.26 0.82
CA ALA A 829 33.74 13.34 1.58
C ALA A 829 32.61 14.06 0.81
N SER A 830 32.95 14.87 -0.21
CA SER A 830 31.95 15.41 -1.14
C SER A 830 31.49 14.38 -2.19
N GLU A 831 32.27 13.31 -2.42
CA GLU A 831 31.86 12.14 -3.21
C GLU A 831 31.23 11.01 -2.37
N ASP A 832 31.64 10.83 -1.10
CA ASP A 832 31.26 9.71 -0.21
C ASP A 832 30.03 9.98 0.68
N ILE A 833 29.36 11.13 0.58
CA ILE A 833 28.06 11.40 1.26
C ILE A 833 26.92 10.48 0.74
N PHE A 834 27.18 9.57 -0.20
CA PHE A 834 26.18 8.65 -0.75
C PHE A 834 26.24 7.20 -0.27
N VAL A 835 27.12 6.80 0.67
CA VAL A 835 27.39 5.36 0.89
C VAL A 835 27.00 4.78 2.27
N ASP A 836 26.78 5.57 3.33
CA ASP A 836 26.63 4.98 4.68
C ASP A 836 25.20 4.82 5.23
N ASP A 837 24.16 4.87 4.39
CA ASP A 837 22.79 4.61 4.86
C ASP A 837 21.98 3.77 3.85
N LEU A 838 22.37 2.50 3.63
CA LEU A 838 21.67 1.58 2.71
C LEU A 838 21.43 0.19 3.33
N SER A 839 20.60 0.12 4.36
CA SER A 839 19.70 -1.03 4.52
C SER A 839 18.36 -0.66 3.90
N TYR A 840 18.11 -1.16 2.68
CA TYR A 840 16.96 -0.89 1.78
C TYR A 840 17.08 0.32 0.83
N THR A 841 17.75 0.16 -0.31
CA THR A 841 17.40 0.89 -1.54
C THR A 841 17.42 0.01 -2.79
N PRO A 842 16.59 0.33 -3.81
CA PRO A 842 16.70 -0.23 -5.14
C PRO A 842 17.91 0.38 -5.88
N TYR A 843 18.48 -0.39 -6.81
CA TYR A 843 19.66 -0.09 -7.63
C TYR A 843 19.74 1.37 -8.15
N THR A 844 20.95 1.94 -8.17
CA THR A 844 21.22 3.28 -8.72
C THR A 844 21.31 3.26 -10.26
N PHE A 845 21.20 4.43 -10.89
CA PHE A 845 21.40 4.61 -12.34
C PHE A 845 22.77 4.11 -12.80
N GLU A 846 23.81 4.31 -11.98
CA GLU A 846 25.17 3.87 -12.25
C GLU A 846 25.28 2.34 -12.27
N ASP A 847 24.57 1.65 -11.37
CA ASP A 847 24.48 0.18 -11.35
C ASP A 847 23.79 -0.36 -12.60
N CYS A 848 22.74 0.32 -13.06
CA CYS A 848 22.00 -0.05 -14.27
C CYS A 848 22.86 0.10 -15.54
N MET A 849 23.65 1.18 -15.63
CA MET A 849 24.55 1.44 -16.76
C MET A 849 25.76 0.49 -16.75
N LYS A 850 26.34 0.19 -15.58
CA LYS A 850 27.41 -0.82 -15.43
C LYS A 850 26.93 -2.21 -15.89
N ILE A 851 25.69 -2.60 -15.57
CA ILE A 851 25.12 -3.88 -16.02
C ILE A 851 24.89 -3.90 -17.54
N LYS A 852 24.37 -2.81 -18.13
CA LYS A 852 24.22 -2.67 -19.59
C LYS A 852 25.55 -2.86 -20.32
N ASP A 853 26.60 -2.20 -19.86
CA ASP A 853 27.93 -2.31 -20.45
C ASP A 853 28.53 -3.72 -20.30
N LEU A 854 28.33 -4.38 -19.15
CA LEU A 854 28.77 -5.76 -18.94
C LEU A 854 28.07 -6.76 -19.88
N ILE A 855 26.77 -6.57 -20.17
CA ILE A 855 26.01 -7.40 -21.10
C ILE A 855 26.50 -7.20 -22.54
N LEU A 856 26.72 -5.94 -22.96
CA LEU A 856 27.24 -5.62 -24.29
C LEU A 856 28.67 -6.13 -24.50
N LYS A 857 29.52 -6.03 -23.46
CA LYS A 857 30.91 -6.54 -23.47
C LYS A 857 30.97 -8.07 -23.48
N ARG A 858 30.01 -8.76 -22.86
CA ARG A 858 29.88 -10.23 -22.93
C ARG A 858 29.45 -10.70 -24.32
N ASN A 859 28.53 -9.98 -24.97
CA ASN A 859 28.07 -10.32 -26.32
C ASN A 859 29.13 -10.06 -27.40
N SER A 860 30.01 -9.07 -27.24
CA SER A 860 31.14 -8.88 -28.17
C SER A 860 32.18 -10.00 -28.08
N ILE A 861 32.42 -10.56 -26.89
CA ILE A 861 33.35 -11.68 -26.65
C ILE A 861 32.84 -12.99 -27.28
N LEU A 862 31.52 -13.22 -27.28
CA LEU A 862 30.89 -14.41 -27.85
C LEU A 862 30.92 -14.44 -29.39
N HIS A 863 31.10 -13.30 -30.05
CA HIS A 863 31.21 -13.23 -31.52
C HIS A 863 32.65 -13.34 -32.06
N THR A 864 33.68 -13.32 -31.19
CA THR A 864 35.09 -13.39 -31.62
C THR A 864 35.79 -14.74 -31.43
N LYS A 865 35.16 -15.73 -30.78
CA LYS A 865 35.76 -17.07 -30.63
C LYS A 865 35.10 -18.09 -31.55
N LYS A 866 35.86 -18.56 -32.56
CA LYS A 866 35.55 -19.83 -33.24
C LYS A 866 35.65 -20.99 -32.23
N PRO A 867 34.80 -22.02 -32.37
CA PRO A 867 34.73 -23.10 -31.38
C PRO A 867 35.98 -23.98 -31.47
N ASN A 868 36.61 -24.17 -30.31
CA ASN A 868 37.32 -25.39 -29.91
C ASN A 868 36.95 -25.66 -28.45
#